data_AF-A0A8J3DCR0-F1
#
_entry.id   AF-A0A8J3DCR0-F1
#
_cell.length_a   1.000
_cell.length_b   1.000
_cell.length_c   1.000
_cell.angle_alpha   90.00
_cell.angle_beta   90.00
_cell.angle_gamma   90.00
#
_symmetry.space_group_name_H-M   'P 1'
#
loop_
_entity.id
_entity.type
_entity.pdbx_description
1 polymer ?
#
loop_
_entity_poly.entity_id
_entity_poly.type
_entity_poly.pdbx_seq_one_letter_code
_entity_poly.pdbx_strand_id
1 'polypeptide(L)'
;MNFEYYSWLIAIPVVLLLAGGLFLLNSRARKRLVREFASDRLVKQLLASYSPARRKFKNGLLLLALTLIVFALARPQWGFTWRETKSKGIDIMFVVDVSRSMLAQDIKPNRLARSKLAILDFIDKLEGDRIGLVAFAGNAFLQCPLTLDYDAFRQSLEAVDTNVISLGGTDIARAVEESEAAFSDENNYKIMVLITDGEDLEEDGIARARKAAENGVTIYTVGVGTAEGELIPMRNRFGQLEYMRDDNGEMVRTKLDADTLDEIAQATNGFYTPLGPTGYGLEQVYEAGLEAVPEHELASRMQKMWLERFQWPLGIAIVLLAWEPLIGTRRITLRRKAKGKAVSTVGRIASKTALFALLAGLCFAASDLSASVREGESHFRNGDYAQAAAAFQAAAEADPLNAQASFNLGNALQALGQTEEAQAAYMRSLATTDFELQADAFYNLGSMRYTEAQAKLAETDLSAIAKQSDEASRQSALSIQQGRMVLNEAKSLQNNPPKQQEGQPSPEQMLMQRAQQVLQTAEQAKAAGEESIKAGTAAQAVGKPVRNAWEQAAKDFQSSLELNPAGEDAAFNYNYVSEQIESLKRNLHDLQRSQTQIQDNTSPLEKVIEELKELLKQEQQDQENQDQQNQDQQQQEQQQQQDQQQQDQQQQDQQQQQQDQQQQSQNQQNSQQQQSGEQGQQQEQKDEQQSAEQQEQQGEEKDQQSGDQEKSAEEQEAEKQAQADKEQSGEKDEASASENDEKTEKDKETENQSEEANQQKSEEVDKMIDAMDQGQQSEEDATAPESAEGEEEEKQGMTLSEEDAQKAAEEAAKAGPIQATEGKPQGEDVQIGVMSRDDARRLLESLKRAEKKLPVSGYGRRESNRDEDGKRKDW
;
A
#
# COMPACT_ATOMS: atom_id res chain seq x y z
N MET A 1 2.98 -55.44 15.03
CA MET A 1 4.24 -54.84 14.55
C MET A 1 4.18 -54.97 13.06
N ASN A 2 3.93 -53.86 12.40
CA ASN A 2 3.73 -53.82 10.96
C ASN A 2 5.02 -53.31 10.30
N PHE A 3 5.08 -53.45 8.97
CA PHE A 3 6.17 -52.96 8.15
C PHE A 3 5.54 -52.32 6.93
N GLU A 4 5.84 -51.05 6.68
CA GLU A 4 5.33 -50.32 5.51
C GLU A 4 5.85 -50.98 4.22
N TYR A 5 7.14 -51.31 4.21
CA TYR A 5 7.84 -51.85 3.05
C TYR A 5 8.29 -53.30 3.30
N TYR A 6 7.32 -54.22 3.32
CA TYR A 6 7.56 -55.66 3.51
C TYR A 6 8.60 -56.26 2.53
N SER A 7 8.74 -55.67 1.34
CA SER A 7 9.76 -56.02 0.34
C SER A 7 11.19 -56.03 0.89
N TRP A 8 11.56 -55.11 1.79
CA TRP A 8 12.90 -55.07 2.39
C TRP A 8 13.20 -56.27 3.30
N LEU A 9 12.19 -56.92 3.88
CA LEU A 9 12.40 -58.15 4.66
C LEU A 9 12.88 -59.31 3.78
N ILE A 10 12.51 -59.32 2.49
CA ILE A 10 12.98 -60.30 1.49
C ILE A 10 14.44 -60.01 1.09
N ALA A 11 14.90 -58.75 1.19
CA ALA A 11 16.29 -58.38 0.94
C ALA A 11 17.26 -58.91 2.03
N ILE A 12 16.81 -59.09 3.28
CA ILE A 12 17.64 -59.57 4.40
C ILE A 12 18.42 -60.87 4.07
N PRO A 13 17.78 -61.98 3.64
CA PRO A 13 18.50 -63.21 3.29
C PRO A 13 19.43 -63.03 2.09
N VAL A 14 19.07 -62.20 1.10
CA VAL A 14 19.93 -61.92 -0.06
C VAL A 14 21.21 -61.20 0.36
N VAL A 15 21.08 -60.14 1.18
CA VAL A 15 22.19 -59.37 1.72
C VAL A 15 23.10 -60.23 2.62
N LEU A 16 22.51 -61.09 3.46
CA LEU A 16 23.25 -62.05 4.29
C LEU A 16 24.01 -63.09 3.44
N LEU A 17 23.42 -63.60 2.36
CA LEU A 17 24.07 -64.54 1.44
C LEU A 17 25.22 -63.87 0.67
N LEU A 18 25.04 -62.64 0.18
CA LEU A 18 26.07 -61.88 -0.53
C LEU A 18 27.24 -61.52 0.39
N ALA A 19 26.98 -60.87 1.53
CA ALA A 19 28.01 -60.46 2.48
C ALA A 19 28.69 -61.68 3.15
N GLY A 20 27.92 -62.69 3.55
CA GLY A 20 28.44 -63.95 4.08
C GLY A 20 29.28 -64.71 3.04
N GLY A 21 28.81 -64.77 1.80
CA GLY A 21 29.53 -65.33 0.66
C GLY A 21 30.86 -64.62 0.41
N LEU A 22 30.88 -63.29 0.36
CA LEU A 22 32.08 -62.48 0.20
C LEU A 22 33.07 -62.70 1.36
N PHE A 23 32.59 -62.76 2.61
CA PHE A 23 33.43 -63.07 3.77
C PHE A 23 34.01 -64.49 3.71
N LEU A 24 33.27 -65.48 3.20
CA LEU A 24 33.76 -66.85 2.98
C LEU A 24 34.76 -66.93 1.82
N LEU A 25 34.53 -66.21 0.72
CA LEU A 25 35.42 -66.11 -0.44
C LEU A 25 36.75 -65.44 -0.05
N ASN A 26 36.70 -64.29 0.62
CA ASN A 26 37.89 -63.62 1.18
C ASN A 26 38.64 -64.56 2.13
N SER A 27 37.94 -65.26 3.02
CA SER A 27 38.52 -66.27 3.92
C SER A 27 39.12 -67.49 3.21
N ARG A 28 38.68 -67.82 1.99
CA ARG A 28 39.25 -68.89 1.14
C ARG A 28 40.44 -68.37 0.32
N ALA A 29 40.31 -67.23 -0.35
CA ALA A 29 41.37 -66.60 -1.13
C ALA A 29 42.59 -66.30 -0.25
N ARG A 30 42.40 -65.69 0.92
CA ARG A 30 43.48 -65.43 1.88
C ARG A 30 44.17 -66.70 2.39
N LYS A 31 43.46 -67.84 2.47
CA LYS A 31 44.06 -69.16 2.79
C LYS A 31 44.84 -69.77 1.63
N ARG A 32 44.51 -69.45 0.37
CA ARG A 32 45.29 -69.85 -0.81
C ARG A 32 46.61 -69.06 -0.83
N LEU A 33 46.53 -67.73 -0.87
CA LEU A 33 47.69 -66.83 -0.88
C LEU A 33 48.67 -67.11 0.28
N VAL A 34 48.18 -67.30 1.51
CA VAL A 34 49.05 -67.60 2.67
C VAL A 34 49.82 -68.92 2.54
N ARG A 35 49.33 -69.90 1.77
CA ARG A 35 50.04 -71.16 1.48
C ARG A 35 51.01 -71.06 0.30
N GLU A 36 50.78 -70.08 -0.57
CA GLU A 36 51.60 -69.80 -1.76
C GLU A 36 52.86 -69.02 -1.35
N PHE A 37 52.73 -68.04 -0.44
CA PHE A 37 53.86 -67.24 0.06
C PHE A 37 54.68 -67.90 1.18
N ALA A 38 54.19 -68.94 1.86
CA ALA A 38 54.92 -69.55 2.98
C ALA A 38 54.54 -71.02 3.26
N SER A 39 55.52 -71.81 3.68
CA SER A 39 55.30 -73.21 4.07
C SER A 39 54.48 -73.32 5.36
N ASP A 40 53.69 -74.40 5.49
CA ASP A 40 52.69 -74.59 6.55
C ASP A 40 53.29 -74.63 7.98
N ARG A 41 54.63 -74.70 8.11
CA ARG A 41 55.39 -74.56 9.37
C ARG A 41 55.72 -73.09 9.69
N LEU A 42 56.16 -72.30 8.70
CA LEU A 42 56.38 -70.85 8.86
C LEU A 42 55.07 -70.10 9.06
N VAL A 43 54.01 -70.46 8.32
CA VAL A 43 52.67 -69.87 8.45
C VAL A 43 52.17 -69.91 9.89
N LYS A 44 52.38 -71.02 10.60
CA LYS A 44 51.95 -71.19 12.01
C LYS A 44 52.75 -70.32 12.98
N GLN A 45 53.98 -69.94 12.66
CA GLN A 45 54.79 -69.01 13.45
C GLN A 45 54.45 -67.55 13.13
N LEU A 46 54.40 -67.18 11.85
CA LEU A 46 54.09 -65.82 11.40
C LEU A 46 52.65 -65.38 11.75
N LEU A 47 51.68 -66.30 11.72
CA LEU A 47 50.30 -66.04 12.11
C LEU A 47 49.99 -66.40 13.58
N ALA A 48 50.99 -66.68 14.43
CA ALA A 48 50.76 -66.98 15.86
C ALA A 48 49.99 -65.86 16.59
N SER A 49 50.20 -64.61 16.17
CA SER A 49 49.52 -63.41 16.69
C SER A 49 48.12 -63.17 16.11
N TYR A 50 47.60 -64.00 15.20
CA TYR A 50 46.29 -63.81 14.56
C TYR A 50 45.20 -64.66 15.23
N SER A 51 44.01 -64.09 15.44
CA SER A 51 42.85 -64.83 15.98
C SER A 51 41.76 -65.02 14.92
N PRO A 52 41.60 -66.23 14.33
CA PRO A 52 40.51 -66.49 13.38
C PRO A 52 39.13 -66.38 14.04
N ALA A 53 39.02 -66.68 15.35
CA ALA A 53 37.77 -66.51 16.11
C ALA A 53 37.37 -65.03 16.24
N ARG A 54 38.30 -64.12 16.56
CA ARG A 54 38.00 -62.68 16.61
C ARG A 54 37.68 -62.10 15.24
N ARG A 55 38.30 -62.59 14.15
CA ARG A 55 37.91 -62.20 12.78
C ARG A 55 36.49 -62.66 12.46
N LYS A 56 36.11 -63.91 12.78
CA LYS A 56 34.72 -64.39 12.63
C LYS A 56 33.74 -63.53 13.44
N PHE A 57 34.05 -63.20 14.69
CA PHE A 57 33.20 -62.36 15.54
C PHE A 57 33.00 -60.95 14.96
N LYS A 58 34.10 -60.30 14.54
CA LYS A 58 34.10 -58.98 13.89
C LYS A 58 33.28 -58.96 12.59
N ASN A 59 33.46 -59.98 11.73
CA ASN A 59 32.60 -60.18 10.55
C ASN A 59 31.13 -60.43 10.91
N GLY A 60 30.83 -61.14 12.00
CA GLY A 60 29.47 -61.36 12.49
C GLY A 60 28.79 -60.08 13.00
N LEU A 61 29.56 -59.17 13.61
CA LEU A 61 29.09 -57.85 14.03
C LEU A 61 28.68 -56.99 12.81
N LEU A 62 29.46 -57.03 11.73
CA LEU A 62 29.11 -56.39 10.45
C LEU A 62 27.82 -56.97 9.84
N LEU A 63 27.67 -58.31 9.83
CA LEU A 63 26.45 -58.95 9.32
C LEU A 63 25.21 -58.56 10.15
N LEU A 64 25.35 -58.46 11.47
CA LEU A 64 24.26 -58.04 12.36
C LEU A 64 23.87 -56.58 12.14
N ALA A 65 24.85 -55.67 12.07
CA ALA A 65 24.60 -54.25 11.80
C ALA A 65 23.94 -54.05 10.42
N LEU A 66 24.44 -54.74 9.38
CA LEU A 66 23.88 -54.69 8.03
C LEU A 66 22.45 -55.26 7.97
N THR A 67 22.17 -56.31 8.76
CA THR A 67 20.79 -56.85 8.92
C THR A 67 19.87 -55.81 9.56
N LEU A 68 20.34 -55.10 10.59
CA LEU A 68 19.55 -54.08 11.29
C LEU A 68 19.31 -52.83 10.42
N ILE A 69 20.23 -52.46 9.52
CA ILE A 69 20.00 -51.40 8.52
C ILE A 69 18.88 -51.79 7.56
N VAL A 70 18.92 -52.99 6.99
CA VAL A 70 17.83 -53.48 6.10
C VAL A 70 16.51 -53.62 6.87
N PHE A 71 16.56 -53.99 8.14
CA PHE A 71 15.38 -54.04 9.01
C PHE A 71 14.83 -52.64 9.35
N ALA A 72 15.67 -51.60 9.43
CA ALA A 72 15.23 -50.21 9.57
C ALA A 72 14.59 -49.68 8.29
N LEU A 73 15.14 -50.02 7.10
CA LEU A 73 14.57 -49.68 5.79
C LEU A 73 13.18 -50.31 5.55
N ALA A 74 12.87 -51.44 6.21
CA ALA A 74 11.53 -52.02 6.21
C ALA A 74 10.48 -51.20 7.01
N ARG A 75 10.89 -50.09 7.65
CA ARG A 75 10.09 -49.22 8.52
C ARG A 75 9.22 -50.00 9.53
N PRO A 76 9.83 -50.54 10.60
CA PRO A 76 9.10 -51.25 11.64
C PRO A 76 8.19 -50.29 12.40
N GLN A 77 6.90 -50.61 12.44
CA GLN A 77 5.85 -49.81 13.06
C GLN A 77 5.26 -50.52 14.30
N TRP A 78 5.21 -49.82 15.43
CA TRP A 78 4.53 -50.29 16.65
C TRP A 78 4.10 -49.15 17.58
N GLY A 79 2.98 -49.36 18.26
CA GLY A 79 2.18 -48.26 18.79
C GLY A 79 1.36 -47.59 17.68
N PHE A 80 0.36 -46.81 18.07
CA PHE A 80 -0.53 -46.11 17.16
C PHE A 80 -1.03 -44.83 17.81
N THR A 81 -1.26 -43.81 17.00
CA THR A 81 -2.13 -42.69 17.37
C THR A 81 -3.52 -42.95 16.80
N TRP A 82 -4.53 -42.50 17.52
CA TRP A 82 -5.80 -42.20 16.88
C TRP A 82 -5.66 -40.79 16.31
N ARG A 83 -6.04 -40.59 15.04
CA ARG A 83 -6.30 -39.26 14.49
C ARG A 83 -7.78 -39.21 14.15
N GLU A 84 -8.44 -38.15 14.58
CA GLU A 84 -9.80 -37.87 14.16
C GLU A 84 -9.77 -37.37 12.72
N THR A 85 -10.69 -37.87 11.89
CA THR A 85 -10.94 -37.32 10.56
C THR A 85 -12.39 -36.92 10.57
N LYS A 86 -12.62 -35.61 10.66
CA LYS A 86 -13.95 -35.02 10.54
C LYS A 86 -14.35 -35.15 9.07
N SER A 87 -15.43 -35.86 8.81
CA SER A 87 -16.13 -35.87 7.52
C SER A 87 -17.53 -35.37 7.81
N LYS A 88 -17.99 -34.32 7.12
CA LYS A 88 -19.30 -33.69 7.41
C LYS A 88 -20.47 -34.63 7.07
N GLY A 89 -20.20 -35.71 6.33
CA GLY A 89 -21.18 -36.72 5.97
C GLY A 89 -21.97 -36.30 4.73
N ILE A 90 -21.34 -35.58 3.81
CA ILE A 90 -21.96 -35.06 2.60
C ILE A 90 -21.59 -35.98 1.43
N ASP A 91 -22.61 -36.39 0.67
CA ASP A 91 -22.47 -36.98 -0.66
C ASP A 91 -22.75 -35.89 -1.69
N ILE A 92 -21.76 -35.51 -2.49
CA ILE A 92 -21.84 -34.44 -3.50
C ILE A 92 -21.82 -35.08 -4.90
N MET A 93 -22.90 -34.94 -5.65
CA MET A 93 -22.98 -35.36 -7.05
C MET A 93 -22.89 -34.15 -7.97
N PHE A 94 -21.78 -34.01 -8.70
CA PHE A 94 -21.67 -33.05 -9.79
C PHE A 94 -22.41 -33.59 -11.01
N VAL A 95 -23.30 -32.78 -11.58
CA VAL A 95 -24.14 -33.16 -12.71
C VAL A 95 -23.86 -32.18 -13.84
N VAL A 96 -22.98 -32.59 -14.76
CA VAL A 96 -22.35 -31.69 -15.73
C VAL A 96 -22.92 -31.91 -17.12
N ASP A 97 -23.39 -30.81 -17.71
CA ASP A 97 -23.91 -30.78 -19.07
C ASP A 97 -22.78 -30.92 -20.11
N VAL A 98 -22.97 -31.84 -21.05
CA VAL A 98 -22.07 -32.13 -22.17
C VAL A 98 -22.77 -32.04 -23.53
N SER A 99 -23.90 -31.36 -23.58
CA SER A 99 -24.57 -30.99 -24.83
C SER A 99 -23.70 -30.06 -25.70
N ARG A 100 -24.18 -29.73 -26.91
CA ARG A 100 -23.39 -28.94 -27.86
C ARG A 100 -23.39 -27.44 -27.54
N SER A 101 -24.39 -26.92 -26.82
CA SER A 101 -24.43 -25.53 -26.35
C SER A 101 -23.21 -25.23 -25.45
N MET A 102 -22.79 -26.22 -24.65
CA MET A 102 -21.61 -26.14 -23.79
C MET A 102 -20.24 -26.01 -24.53
N LEU A 103 -20.22 -26.02 -25.86
CA LEU A 103 -19.05 -25.63 -26.68
C LEU A 103 -18.96 -24.12 -26.95
N ALA A 104 -20.01 -23.35 -26.65
CA ALA A 104 -20.03 -21.89 -26.81
C ALA A 104 -18.94 -21.20 -25.99
N GLN A 105 -18.51 -20.02 -26.47
CA GLN A 105 -17.35 -19.29 -25.94
C GLN A 105 -17.70 -17.89 -25.43
N ASP A 106 -18.92 -17.67 -24.97
CA ASP A 106 -19.28 -16.48 -24.19
C ASP A 106 -18.47 -16.45 -22.88
N ILE A 107 -18.29 -17.61 -22.25
CA ILE A 107 -17.31 -17.80 -21.17
C ILE A 107 -16.07 -18.52 -21.72
N LYS A 108 -14.88 -17.95 -21.53
CA LYS A 108 -13.61 -18.51 -22.04
C LYS A 108 -13.05 -19.61 -21.11
N PRO A 109 -12.45 -20.69 -21.66
CA PRO A 109 -12.21 -20.92 -23.09
C PRO A 109 -13.45 -21.42 -23.86
N ASN A 110 -14.27 -22.27 -23.24
CA ASN A 110 -15.68 -22.54 -23.57
C ASN A 110 -16.43 -22.92 -22.29
N ARG A 111 -17.78 -22.99 -22.34
CA ARG A 111 -18.64 -23.30 -21.17
C ARG A 111 -18.25 -24.59 -20.46
N LEU A 112 -18.12 -25.72 -21.17
CA LEU A 112 -17.72 -27.01 -20.57
C LEU A 112 -16.34 -26.95 -19.92
N ALA A 113 -15.32 -26.42 -20.60
CA ALA A 113 -13.96 -26.38 -20.06
C ALA A 113 -13.84 -25.39 -18.88
N ARG A 114 -14.58 -24.28 -18.87
CA ARG A 114 -14.66 -23.41 -17.67
C ARG A 114 -15.37 -24.13 -16.52
N SER A 115 -16.43 -24.88 -16.80
CA SER A 115 -17.12 -25.69 -15.79
C SER A 115 -16.19 -26.70 -15.15
N LYS A 116 -15.40 -27.44 -15.95
CA LYS A 116 -14.36 -28.34 -15.44
C LYS A 116 -13.34 -27.63 -14.55
N LEU A 117 -12.80 -26.50 -14.99
CA LEU A 117 -11.83 -25.73 -14.20
C LEU A 117 -12.41 -25.33 -12.85
N ALA A 118 -13.62 -24.75 -12.82
CA ALA A 118 -14.27 -24.38 -11.57
C ALA A 118 -14.50 -25.60 -10.64
N ILE A 119 -14.88 -26.77 -11.19
CA ILE A 119 -15.03 -27.99 -10.38
C ILE A 119 -13.67 -28.44 -9.81
N LEU A 120 -12.57 -28.32 -10.55
CA LEU A 120 -11.22 -28.57 -10.03
C LEU A 120 -10.87 -27.59 -8.90
N ASP A 121 -11.12 -26.29 -9.12
CA ASP A 121 -10.91 -25.22 -8.12
C ASP A 121 -11.78 -25.41 -6.84
N PHE A 122 -12.88 -26.19 -6.92
CA PHE A 122 -13.80 -26.50 -5.83
C PHE A 122 -13.42 -27.77 -5.06
N ILE A 123 -13.04 -28.86 -5.75
CA ILE A 123 -12.67 -30.11 -5.06
C ILE A 123 -11.40 -29.96 -4.21
N ASP A 124 -10.53 -29.01 -4.56
CA ASP A 124 -9.34 -28.66 -3.79
C ASP A 124 -9.67 -28.00 -2.43
N LYS A 125 -10.96 -27.73 -2.15
CA LYS A 125 -11.48 -27.15 -0.90
C LYS A 125 -12.34 -28.13 -0.08
N LEU A 126 -12.53 -29.37 -0.55
CA LEU A 126 -13.38 -30.36 0.12
C LEU A 126 -12.61 -31.23 1.12
N GLU A 127 -12.97 -31.18 2.41
CA GLU A 127 -12.31 -31.99 3.44
C GLU A 127 -13.13 -33.24 3.82
N GLY A 128 -12.86 -34.36 3.14
CA GLY A 128 -13.34 -35.69 3.56
C GLY A 128 -14.79 -36.04 3.19
N ASP A 129 -15.44 -35.25 2.35
CA ASP A 129 -16.77 -35.53 1.79
C ASP A 129 -16.67 -36.38 0.51
N ARG A 130 -17.74 -37.12 0.17
CA ARG A 130 -17.74 -37.99 -1.02
C ARG A 130 -18.16 -37.23 -2.27
N ILE A 131 -17.38 -37.34 -3.34
CA ILE A 131 -17.69 -36.73 -4.64
C ILE A 131 -17.99 -37.77 -5.72
N GLY A 132 -18.97 -37.47 -6.57
CA GLY A 132 -19.37 -38.27 -7.73
C GLY A 132 -19.70 -37.38 -8.92
N LEU A 133 -19.72 -37.97 -10.12
CA LEU A 133 -19.89 -37.25 -11.39
C LEU A 133 -20.90 -37.97 -12.29
N VAL A 134 -21.98 -37.27 -12.65
CA VAL A 134 -22.88 -37.63 -13.75
C VAL A 134 -22.62 -36.67 -14.91
N ALA A 135 -22.49 -37.20 -16.12
CA ALA A 135 -22.45 -36.42 -17.35
C ALA A 135 -23.79 -36.59 -18.09
N PHE A 136 -24.36 -35.50 -18.61
CA PHE A 136 -25.65 -35.57 -19.30
C PHE A 136 -25.77 -34.66 -20.53
N ALA A 137 -26.64 -35.08 -21.45
CA ALA A 137 -27.15 -34.34 -22.59
C ALA A 137 -28.57 -34.88 -22.84
N GLY A 138 -28.92 -35.34 -24.04
CA GLY A 138 -30.20 -36.03 -24.32
C GLY A 138 -30.33 -37.42 -23.66
N ASN A 139 -29.35 -37.83 -22.85
CA ASN A 139 -29.40 -38.90 -21.85
C ASN A 139 -28.35 -38.60 -20.76
N ALA A 140 -28.46 -39.21 -19.58
CA ALA A 140 -27.48 -39.11 -18.49
C ALA A 140 -26.73 -40.42 -18.25
N PHE A 141 -25.51 -40.35 -17.71
CA PHE A 141 -24.71 -41.50 -17.29
C PHE A 141 -23.81 -41.16 -16.09
N LEU A 142 -23.74 -42.06 -15.10
CA LEU A 142 -22.77 -42.00 -14.01
C LEU A 142 -21.34 -42.24 -14.54
N GLN A 143 -20.56 -41.17 -14.62
CA GLN A 143 -19.16 -41.15 -15.06
C GLN A 143 -18.20 -41.50 -13.91
N CYS A 144 -18.50 -41.08 -12.68
CA CYS A 144 -17.72 -41.39 -11.48
C CYS A 144 -18.66 -41.69 -10.29
N PRO A 145 -18.68 -42.92 -9.74
CA PRO A 145 -19.41 -43.22 -8.51
C PRO A 145 -18.86 -42.45 -7.30
N LEU A 146 -19.70 -42.22 -6.28
CA LEU A 146 -19.33 -41.52 -5.06
C LEU A 146 -18.05 -42.10 -4.40
N THR A 147 -17.02 -41.28 -4.28
CA THR A 147 -15.69 -41.68 -3.81
C THR A 147 -15.04 -40.61 -2.91
N LEU A 148 -14.10 -41.05 -2.08
CA LEU A 148 -13.15 -40.19 -1.35
C LEU A 148 -11.81 -40.04 -2.10
N ASP A 149 -11.66 -40.72 -3.25
CA ASP A 149 -10.49 -40.64 -4.12
C ASP A 149 -10.66 -39.48 -5.12
N TYR A 150 -10.22 -38.30 -4.72
CA TYR A 150 -10.32 -37.11 -5.56
C TYR A 150 -9.45 -37.20 -6.82
N ASP A 151 -8.37 -37.99 -6.83
CA ASP A 151 -7.55 -38.18 -8.03
C ASP A 151 -8.24 -39.06 -9.08
N ALA A 152 -8.99 -40.08 -8.65
CA ALA A 152 -9.89 -40.84 -9.51
C ALA A 152 -11.03 -39.96 -10.07
N PHE A 153 -11.57 -39.04 -9.26
CA PHE A 153 -12.55 -38.05 -9.73
C PHE A 153 -11.95 -37.07 -10.74
N ARG A 154 -10.76 -36.49 -10.48
CA ARG A 154 -10.04 -35.60 -11.41
C ARG A 154 -9.87 -36.25 -12.79
N GLN A 155 -9.35 -37.48 -12.83
CA GLN A 155 -9.22 -38.27 -14.06
C GLN A 155 -10.58 -38.51 -14.76
N SER A 156 -11.63 -38.77 -13.99
CA SER A 156 -12.99 -39.01 -14.53
C SER A 156 -13.58 -37.73 -15.15
N LEU A 157 -13.35 -36.57 -14.53
CA LEU A 157 -13.76 -35.24 -14.99
C LEU A 157 -12.96 -34.79 -16.22
N GLU A 158 -11.64 -34.99 -16.24
CA GLU A 158 -10.80 -34.73 -17.41
C GLU A 158 -11.27 -35.50 -18.65
N ALA A 159 -11.70 -36.75 -18.48
CA ALA A 159 -12.19 -37.60 -19.57
C ALA A 159 -13.56 -37.21 -20.16
N VAL A 160 -14.34 -36.34 -19.51
CA VAL A 160 -15.66 -35.90 -20.00
C VAL A 160 -15.55 -35.07 -21.29
N ASP A 161 -16.32 -35.37 -22.32
CA ASP A 161 -16.40 -34.54 -23.54
C ASP A 161 -17.79 -34.65 -24.18
N THR A 162 -18.16 -33.62 -24.93
CA THR A 162 -19.36 -33.52 -25.76
C THR A 162 -19.51 -34.63 -26.82
N ASN A 163 -18.45 -35.39 -27.09
CA ASN A 163 -18.48 -36.57 -27.96
C ASN A 163 -18.82 -37.88 -27.22
N VAL A 164 -18.87 -37.88 -25.88
CA VAL A 164 -19.17 -39.09 -25.07
C VAL A 164 -20.63 -39.51 -25.21
N ILE A 165 -21.56 -38.54 -25.22
CA ILE A 165 -23.00 -38.79 -25.34
C ILE A 165 -23.44 -38.51 -26.77
N SER A 166 -23.80 -39.58 -27.51
CA SER A 166 -24.17 -39.47 -28.94
C SER A 166 -25.58 -38.92 -29.20
N LEU A 167 -26.41 -38.80 -28.16
CA LEU A 167 -27.77 -38.26 -28.23
C LEU A 167 -27.75 -36.80 -27.78
N GLY A 168 -27.99 -35.87 -28.72
CA GLY A 168 -28.11 -34.43 -28.43
C GLY A 168 -29.44 -34.05 -27.79
N GLY A 169 -29.58 -32.76 -27.47
CA GLY A 169 -30.61 -32.25 -26.55
C GLY A 169 -30.09 -32.21 -25.11
N THR A 170 -30.98 -31.85 -24.19
CA THR A 170 -30.69 -31.67 -22.76
C THR A 170 -31.81 -32.38 -21.97
N ASP A 171 -31.49 -33.33 -21.09
CA ASP A 171 -32.49 -33.99 -20.25
C ASP A 171 -32.08 -33.95 -18.78
N ILE A 172 -32.53 -32.89 -18.10
CA ILE A 172 -32.32 -32.68 -16.67
C ILE A 172 -33.11 -33.70 -15.84
N ALA A 173 -34.25 -34.22 -16.33
CA ALA A 173 -35.03 -35.22 -15.58
C ALA A 173 -34.25 -36.54 -15.44
N ARG A 174 -33.69 -37.07 -16.53
CA ARG A 174 -32.81 -38.25 -16.50
C ARG A 174 -31.50 -37.97 -15.78
N ALA A 175 -30.97 -36.74 -15.83
CA ALA A 175 -29.79 -36.36 -15.06
C ALA A 175 -30.03 -36.40 -13.55
N VAL A 176 -31.18 -35.89 -13.08
CA VAL A 176 -31.62 -35.98 -11.68
C VAL A 176 -31.90 -37.44 -11.28
N GLU A 177 -32.49 -38.25 -12.16
CA GLU A 177 -32.81 -39.66 -11.89
C GLU A 177 -31.56 -40.55 -11.74
N GLU A 178 -30.60 -40.45 -12.68
CA GLU A 178 -29.31 -41.16 -12.60
C GLU A 178 -28.52 -40.75 -11.36
N SER A 179 -28.54 -39.44 -11.02
CA SER A 179 -27.89 -38.90 -9.82
C SER A 179 -28.53 -39.40 -8.53
N GLU A 180 -29.88 -39.47 -8.48
CA GLU A 180 -30.60 -40.00 -7.32
C GLU A 180 -30.29 -41.49 -7.10
N ALA A 181 -30.27 -42.28 -8.18
CA ALA A 181 -29.92 -43.71 -8.14
C ALA A 181 -28.44 -43.97 -7.79
N ALA A 182 -27.57 -42.97 -7.94
CA ALA A 182 -26.15 -43.04 -7.59
C ALA A 182 -25.83 -42.62 -6.14
N PHE A 183 -26.77 -41.99 -5.41
CA PHE A 183 -26.62 -41.74 -3.98
C PHE A 183 -26.74 -43.03 -3.16
N SER A 184 -26.03 -43.10 -2.04
CA SER A 184 -26.09 -44.24 -1.13
C SER A 184 -27.38 -44.26 -0.28
N ASP A 185 -27.75 -45.43 0.26
CA ASP A 185 -28.79 -45.58 1.29
C ASP A 185 -28.30 -45.18 2.70
N GLU A 186 -27.13 -44.54 2.82
CA GLU A 186 -26.57 -44.10 4.09
C GLU A 186 -27.18 -42.74 4.51
N ASN A 187 -27.16 -42.42 5.80
CA ASN A 187 -27.74 -41.18 6.37
C ASN A 187 -26.86 -39.94 6.10
N ASN A 188 -26.30 -39.82 4.90
CA ASN A 188 -25.51 -38.68 4.45
C ASN A 188 -26.40 -37.57 3.88
N TYR A 189 -25.94 -36.32 3.97
CA TYR A 189 -26.59 -35.20 3.27
C TYR A 189 -26.34 -35.33 1.76
N LYS A 190 -27.41 -35.41 0.97
CA LYS A 190 -27.35 -35.64 -0.47
C LYS A 190 -27.43 -34.31 -1.21
N ILE A 191 -26.30 -33.86 -1.75
CA ILE A 191 -26.18 -32.59 -2.48
C ILE A 191 -25.91 -32.88 -3.95
N MET A 192 -26.72 -32.29 -4.82
CA MET A 192 -26.52 -32.29 -6.26
C MET A 192 -26.08 -30.90 -6.70
N VAL A 193 -25.05 -30.82 -7.54
CA VAL A 193 -24.55 -29.57 -8.12
C VAL A 193 -24.70 -29.67 -9.64
N LEU A 194 -25.81 -29.12 -10.14
CA LEU A 194 -26.20 -29.16 -11.55
C LEU A 194 -25.57 -28.00 -12.31
N ILE A 195 -24.77 -28.29 -13.34
CA ILE A 195 -23.94 -27.30 -14.06
C ILE A 195 -24.28 -27.38 -15.55
N THR A 196 -25.00 -26.37 -16.05
CA THR A 196 -25.66 -26.36 -17.38
C THR A 196 -25.95 -24.92 -17.83
N ASP A 197 -26.30 -24.72 -19.11
CA ASP A 197 -26.92 -23.48 -19.59
C ASP A 197 -28.46 -23.47 -19.47
N GLY A 198 -29.08 -24.58 -19.05
CA GLY A 198 -30.54 -24.68 -18.83
C GLY A 198 -31.36 -24.74 -20.12
N GLU A 199 -30.73 -24.79 -21.29
CA GLU A 199 -31.41 -24.74 -22.57
C GLU A 199 -32.06 -26.10 -22.94
N ASP A 200 -33.32 -26.05 -23.38
CA ASP A 200 -34.17 -27.19 -23.80
C ASP A 200 -34.64 -28.12 -22.66
N LEU A 201 -35.51 -27.61 -21.78
CA LEU A 201 -36.11 -28.36 -20.66
C LEU A 201 -37.49 -28.95 -20.99
N GLU A 202 -37.62 -30.28 -21.01
CA GLU A 202 -38.94 -30.96 -20.98
C GLU A 202 -39.65 -30.72 -19.63
N GLU A 203 -40.99 -30.57 -19.64
CA GLU A 203 -41.81 -30.20 -18.46
C GLU A 203 -41.60 -31.11 -17.22
N ASP A 204 -41.16 -32.36 -17.43
CA ASP A 204 -40.88 -33.33 -16.37
C ASP A 204 -39.65 -32.97 -15.49
N GLY A 205 -38.76 -32.07 -15.91
CA GLY A 205 -37.53 -31.72 -15.16
C GLY A 205 -37.80 -31.17 -13.76
N ILE A 206 -38.64 -30.14 -13.64
CA ILE A 206 -39.04 -29.55 -12.35
C ILE A 206 -39.86 -30.57 -11.53
N ALA A 207 -40.67 -31.40 -12.18
CA ALA A 207 -41.42 -32.46 -11.52
C ALA A 207 -40.51 -33.58 -10.96
N ARG A 208 -39.37 -33.84 -11.61
CA ARG A 208 -38.35 -34.80 -11.15
C ARG A 208 -37.48 -34.25 -10.04
N ALA A 209 -37.14 -32.97 -10.08
CA ALA A 209 -36.44 -32.26 -8.99
C ALA A 209 -37.24 -32.31 -7.67
N ARG A 210 -38.56 -32.02 -7.73
CA ARG A 210 -39.45 -32.12 -6.55
C ARG A 210 -39.47 -33.51 -5.93
N LYS A 211 -39.45 -34.58 -6.73
CA LYS A 211 -39.36 -35.97 -6.24
C LYS A 211 -38.00 -36.27 -5.57
N ALA A 212 -36.91 -35.72 -6.10
CA ALA A 212 -35.60 -35.88 -5.47
C ALA A 212 -35.54 -35.18 -4.10
N ALA A 213 -36.21 -34.03 -3.94
CA ALA A 213 -36.36 -33.34 -2.66
C ALA A 213 -37.18 -34.14 -1.63
N GLU A 214 -38.24 -34.86 -2.06
CA GLU A 214 -38.96 -35.80 -1.18
C GLU A 214 -38.05 -36.91 -0.62
N ASN A 215 -37.01 -37.29 -1.38
CA ASN A 215 -35.97 -38.25 -0.98
C ASN A 215 -34.72 -37.59 -0.34
N GLY A 216 -34.81 -36.31 0.05
CA GLY A 216 -33.78 -35.60 0.81
C GLY A 216 -32.60 -35.06 -0.01
N VAL A 217 -32.72 -34.98 -1.33
CA VAL A 217 -31.69 -34.42 -2.21
C VAL A 217 -31.89 -32.90 -2.38
N THR A 218 -30.86 -32.12 -2.05
CA THR A 218 -30.81 -30.68 -2.31
C THR A 218 -30.08 -30.42 -3.62
N ILE A 219 -30.65 -29.63 -4.54
CA ILE A 219 -30.05 -29.31 -5.84
C ILE A 219 -29.63 -27.83 -5.88
N TYR A 220 -28.33 -27.58 -5.97
CA TYR A 220 -27.77 -26.28 -6.33
C TYR A 220 -27.57 -26.23 -7.84
N THR A 221 -28.00 -25.14 -8.48
CA THR A 221 -27.92 -24.99 -9.95
C THR A 221 -26.96 -23.88 -10.32
N VAL A 222 -25.97 -24.19 -11.15
CA VAL A 222 -24.91 -23.27 -11.55
C VAL A 222 -25.04 -22.98 -13.05
N GLY A 223 -25.53 -21.78 -13.36
CA GLY A 223 -25.81 -21.34 -14.73
C GLY A 223 -24.55 -20.98 -15.50
N VAL A 224 -24.32 -21.62 -16.65
CA VAL A 224 -23.09 -21.46 -17.43
C VAL A 224 -23.37 -20.78 -18.77
N GLY A 225 -23.16 -19.47 -18.85
CA GLY A 225 -23.25 -18.73 -20.12
C GLY A 225 -23.72 -17.29 -19.93
N THR A 226 -24.39 -16.77 -20.96
CA THR A 226 -24.93 -15.41 -21.00
C THR A 226 -26.35 -15.40 -21.57
N ALA A 227 -27.19 -14.47 -21.08
CA ALA A 227 -28.56 -14.28 -21.56
C ALA A 227 -28.63 -13.66 -22.98
N GLU A 228 -27.57 -12.96 -23.40
CA GLU A 228 -27.42 -12.48 -24.79
C GLU A 228 -27.25 -13.66 -25.76
N GLY A 229 -26.53 -14.71 -25.31
CA GLY A 229 -26.28 -15.95 -26.01
C GLY A 229 -25.22 -15.86 -27.09
N GLU A 230 -24.63 -17.00 -27.47
CA GLU A 230 -23.49 -17.08 -28.38
C GLU A 230 -23.65 -18.21 -29.42
N LEU A 231 -22.99 -18.11 -30.57
CA LEU A 231 -22.99 -19.14 -31.60
C LEU A 231 -22.11 -20.32 -31.21
N ILE A 232 -22.62 -21.54 -31.41
CA ILE A 232 -21.91 -22.78 -31.07
C ILE A 232 -20.81 -23.06 -32.13
N PRO A 233 -19.51 -23.07 -31.77
CA PRO A 233 -18.44 -23.40 -32.69
C PRO A 233 -18.21 -24.92 -32.76
N MET A 234 -18.29 -25.48 -33.96
CA MET A 234 -17.89 -26.85 -34.26
C MET A 234 -16.63 -26.88 -35.14
N ARG A 235 -15.91 -28.01 -35.13
CA ARG A 235 -14.84 -28.29 -36.09
C ARG A 235 -15.31 -29.31 -37.10
N ASN A 236 -15.27 -28.97 -38.39
CA ASN A 236 -15.64 -29.92 -39.43
C ASN A 236 -14.55 -31.00 -39.62
N ARG A 237 -14.82 -32.02 -40.46
CA ARG A 237 -13.89 -33.14 -40.70
C ARG A 237 -12.54 -32.74 -41.33
N PHE A 238 -12.36 -31.49 -41.73
CA PHE A 238 -11.11 -30.93 -42.25
C PHE A 238 -10.41 -30.00 -41.24
N GLY A 239 -10.89 -29.95 -39.99
CA GLY A 239 -10.34 -29.13 -38.90
C GLY A 239 -10.70 -27.65 -38.97
N GLN A 240 -11.56 -27.23 -39.91
CA GLN A 240 -11.98 -25.85 -40.06
C GLN A 240 -13.09 -25.51 -39.05
N LEU A 241 -13.12 -24.25 -38.62
CA LEU A 241 -14.16 -23.71 -37.73
C LEU A 241 -15.45 -23.44 -38.53
N GLU A 242 -16.56 -23.99 -38.05
CA GLU A 242 -17.89 -23.82 -38.64
C GLU A 242 -18.91 -23.69 -37.49
N TYR A 243 -19.93 -22.84 -37.63
CA TYR A 243 -20.96 -22.66 -36.59
C TYR A 243 -22.10 -23.66 -36.78
N MET A 244 -22.64 -24.17 -35.66
CA MET A 244 -23.79 -25.09 -35.69
C MET A 244 -24.99 -24.42 -36.36
N ARG A 245 -25.70 -25.21 -37.16
CA ARG A 245 -26.94 -24.81 -37.84
C ARG A 245 -28.08 -25.72 -37.45
N ASP A 246 -29.30 -25.20 -37.54
CA ASP A 246 -30.53 -25.96 -37.39
C ASP A 246 -30.93 -26.66 -38.71
N ASP A 247 -32.05 -27.38 -38.70
CA ASP A 247 -32.58 -28.07 -39.88
C ASP A 247 -33.04 -27.10 -41.00
N ASN A 248 -33.26 -25.81 -40.70
CA ASN A 248 -33.57 -24.78 -41.68
C ASN A 248 -32.29 -24.16 -42.30
N GLY A 249 -31.12 -24.41 -41.70
CA GLY A 249 -29.82 -23.87 -42.12
C GLY A 249 -29.44 -22.52 -41.50
N GLU A 250 -30.23 -22.00 -40.56
CA GLU A 250 -29.90 -20.81 -39.77
C GLU A 250 -28.87 -21.16 -38.67
N MET A 251 -28.14 -20.17 -38.14
CA MET A 251 -27.07 -20.43 -37.16
C MET A 251 -27.63 -20.48 -35.73
N VAL A 252 -27.37 -21.56 -35.01
CA VAL A 252 -27.85 -21.77 -33.64
C VAL A 252 -27.10 -20.84 -32.68
N ARG A 253 -27.85 -20.00 -31.96
CA ARG A 253 -27.38 -19.19 -30.84
C ARG A 253 -27.96 -19.76 -29.54
N THR A 254 -27.10 -20.33 -28.71
CA THR A 254 -27.47 -20.84 -27.38
C THR A 254 -27.50 -19.73 -26.35
N LYS A 255 -28.46 -19.77 -25.42
CA LYS A 255 -28.60 -18.83 -24.29
C LYS A 255 -28.59 -19.55 -22.95
N LEU A 256 -28.13 -18.85 -21.93
CA LEU A 256 -28.38 -19.24 -20.54
C LEU A 256 -29.84 -18.94 -20.18
N ASP A 257 -30.60 -19.97 -19.82
CA ASP A 257 -31.88 -19.82 -19.13
C ASP A 257 -31.64 -19.88 -17.61
N ALA A 258 -31.77 -18.74 -16.95
CA ALA A 258 -31.59 -18.61 -15.51
C ALA A 258 -32.88 -18.88 -14.72
N ASP A 259 -34.04 -18.65 -15.34
CA ASP A 259 -35.33 -18.65 -14.63
C ASP A 259 -35.76 -20.09 -14.32
N THR A 260 -35.60 -21.02 -15.27
CA THR A 260 -35.88 -22.46 -15.04
C THR A 260 -34.90 -23.12 -14.07
N LEU A 261 -33.63 -22.69 -14.05
CA LEU A 261 -32.63 -23.19 -13.10
C LEU A 261 -32.94 -22.72 -11.66
N ASP A 262 -33.35 -21.46 -11.48
CA ASP A 262 -33.82 -20.96 -10.18
C ASP A 262 -35.08 -21.70 -9.70
N GLU A 263 -36.05 -21.99 -10.59
CA GLU A 263 -37.20 -22.84 -10.24
C GLU A 263 -36.80 -24.27 -9.81
N ILE A 264 -35.81 -24.89 -10.47
CA ILE A 264 -35.29 -26.22 -10.11
C ILE A 264 -34.61 -26.18 -8.73
N ALA A 265 -33.77 -25.17 -8.47
CA ALA A 265 -33.08 -25.03 -7.19
C ALA A 265 -34.08 -24.80 -6.03
N GLN A 266 -34.98 -23.83 -6.18
CA GLN A 266 -36.01 -23.51 -5.18
C GLN A 266 -36.94 -24.69 -4.91
N ALA A 267 -37.25 -25.51 -5.93
CA ALA A 267 -38.04 -26.73 -5.78
C ALA A 267 -37.41 -27.79 -4.84
N THR A 268 -36.12 -27.65 -4.51
CA THR A 268 -35.36 -28.58 -3.65
C THR A 268 -34.71 -27.92 -2.43
N ASN A 269 -35.07 -26.67 -2.12
CA ASN A 269 -34.46 -25.85 -1.07
C ASN A 269 -32.94 -25.58 -1.30
N GLY A 270 -32.48 -25.65 -2.55
CA GLY A 270 -31.21 -25.08 -2.99
C GLY A 270 -31.37 -23.63 -3.46
N PHE A 271 -30.34 -23.11 -4.14
CA PHE A 271 -30.36 -21.80 -4.81
C PHE A 271 -29.64 -21.85 -6.16
N TYR A 272 -29.97 -20.89 -7.02
CA TYR A 272 -29.29 -20.65 -8.30
C TYR A 272 -28.11 -19.66 -8.16
N THR A 273 -27.07 -19.86 -8.95
CA THR A 273 -25.96 -18.90 -9.09
C THR A 273 -25.29 -19.00 -10.47
N PRO A 274 -24.89 -17.88 -11.12
CA PRO A 274 -24.17 -17.92 -12.39
C PRO A 274 -22.68 -18.25 -12.18
N LEU A 275 -22.12 -19.18 -12.97
CA LEU A 275 -20.72 -19.62 -12.85
C LEU A 275 -19.72 -18.46 -12.96
N GLY A 276 -19.98 -17.52 -13.88
CA GLY A 276 -19.14 -16.36 -14.14
C GLY A 276 -17.81 -16.68 -14.86
N PRO A 277 -17.05 -15.65 -15.25
CA PRO A 277 -15.79 -15.81 -15.99
C PRO A 277 -14.65 -16.41 -15.14
N THR A 278 -14.75 -16.28 -13.81
CA THR A 278 -13.76 -16.74 -12.82
C THR A 278 -14.20 -17.97 -12.03
N GLY A 279 -15.37 -18.55 -12.31
CA GLY A 279 -15.89 -19.72 -11.57
C GLY A 279 -16.58 -19.40 -10.24
N TYR A 280 -16.73 -18.12 -9.87
CA TYR A 280 -17.24 -17.69 -8.57
C TYR A 280 -18.62 -18.26 -8.18
N GLY A 281 -19.46 -18.63 -9.15
CA GLY A 281 -20.76 -19.24 -8.84
C GLY A 281 -20.61 -20.57 -8.08
N LEU A 282 -19.63 -21.39 -8.45
CA LEU A 282 -19.38 -22.66 -7.76
C LEU A 282 -18.80 -22.43 -6.35
N GLU A 283 -18.04 -21.35 -6.15
CA GLU A 283 -17.58 -20.93 -4.82
C GLU A 283 -18.77 -20.57 -3.90
N GLN A 284 -19.78 -19.88 -4.44
CA GLN A 284 -20.99 -19.54 -3.68
C GLN A 284 -21.76 -20.80 -3.26
N VAL A 285 -21.75 -21.87 -4.07
CA VAL A 285 -22.31 -23.18 -3.68
C VAL A 285 -21.56 -23.78 -2.49
N TYR A 286 -20.23 -23.62 -2.40
CA TYR A 286 -19.46 -24.04 -1.23
C TYR A 286 -19.83 -23.22 0.02
N GLU A 287 -19.63 -21.90 -0.04
CA GLU A 287 -19.80 -20.98 1.10
C GLU A 287 -21.24 -20.98 1.65
N ALA A 288 -22.25 -20.86 0.78
CA ALA A 288 -23.64 -20.72 1.21
C ALA A 288 -24.43 -22.05 1.21
N GLY A 289 -23.93 -23.09 0.52
CA GLY A 289 -24.65 -24.34 0.30
C GLY A 289 -24.06 -25.58 0.99
N LEU A 290 -22.75 -25.62 1.24
CA LEU A 290 -22.08 -26.74 1.93
C LEU A 290 -21.63 -26.37 3.36
N GLU A 291 -21.06 -25.18 3.57
CA GLU A 291 -20.64 -24.75 4.93
C GLU A 291 -21.83 -24.57 5.88
N ALA A 292 -23.01 -24.22 5.34
CA ALA A 292 -24.26 -24.07 6.09
C ALA A 292 -24.90 -25.40 6.54
N VAL A 293 -24.40 -26.55 6.09
CA VAL A 293 -24.92 -27.88 6.47
C VAL A 293 -24.41 -28.25 7.87
N PRO A 294 -25.29 -28.54 8.85
CA PRO A 294 -24.84 -28.91 10.20
C PRO A 294 -23.98 -30.18 10.19
N GLU A 295 -22.83 -30.14 10.86
CA GLU A 295 -21.98 -31.33 11.04
C GLU A 295 -22.78 -32.44 11.74
N HIS A 296 -23.11 -33.51 11.01
CA HIS A 296 -23.84 -34.63 11.59
C HIS A 296 -22.88 -35.48 12.43
N GLU A 297 -23.29 -35.92 13.62
CA GLU A 297 -22.50 -36.81 14.50
C GLU A 297 -22.41 -38.25 13.94
N LEU A 298 -21.94 -38.43 12.71
CA LEU A 298 -21.65 -39.71 12.06
C LEU A 298 -20.34 -40.33 12.60
N ALA A 299 -20.34 -40.56 13.92
CA ALA A 299 -19.45 -41.45 14.66
C ALA A 299 -17.99 -41.50 14.19
N SER A 300 -17.25 -40.41 14.47
CA SER A 300 -15.77 -40.29 14.47
C SER A 300 -15.05 -41.57 14.03
N ARG A 301 -14.70 -41.64 12.73
CA ARG A 301 -14.12 -42.85 12.15
C ARG A 301 -12.63 -42.96 12.47
N MET A 302 -12.32 -43.15 13.75
CA MET A 302 -10.97 -43.12 14.33
C MET A 302 -9.93 -43.87 13.49
N GLN A 303 -9.14 -43.11 12.72
CA GLN A 303 -8.13 -43.72 11.85
C GLN A 303 -6.89 -44.06 12.67
N LYS A 304 -6.51 -45.33 12.62
CA LYS A 304 -5.40 -45.90 13.40
C LYS A 304 -4.08 -45.73 12.64
N MET A 305 -3.44 -44.57 12.78
CA MET A 305 -2.09 -44.35 12.23
C MET A 305 -1.06 -45.10 13.09
N TRP A 306 -0.17 -45.86 12.45
CA TRP A 306 0.86 -46.63 13.16
C TRP A 306 2.14 -45.80 13.31
N LEU A 307 2.72 -45.78 14.52
CA LEU A 307 3.94 -45.04 14.79
C LEU A 307 5.17 -45.78 14.25
N GLU A 308 5.94 -45.11 13.39
CA GLU A 308 7.25 -45.58 12.93
C GLU A 308 8.29 -45.59 14.04
N ARG A 309 9.10 -46.66 14.10
CA ARG A 309 10.11 -46.88 15.15
C ARG A 309 11.46 -47.36 14.60
N PHE A 310 11.78 -47.01 13.35
CA PHE A 310 13.03 -47.39 12.66
C PHE A 310 14.31 -46.86 13.32
N GLN A 311 14.20 -45.81 14.15
CA GLN A 311 15.31 -45.18 14.86
C GLN A 311 16.02 -46.17 15.80
N TRP A 312 15.27 -47.09 16.42
CA TRP A 312 15.82 -48.11 17.32
C TRP A 312 16.77 -49.10 16.64
N PRO A 313 16.37 -49.87 15.60
CA PRO A 313 17.29 -50.77 14.89
C PRO A 313 18.44 -50.01 14.21
N LEU A 314 18.19 -48.79 13.69
CA LEU A 314 19.23 -47.95 13.08
C LEU A 314 20.30 -47.52 14.10
N GLY A 315 19.89 -47.02 15.28
CA GLY A 315 20.80 -46.66 16.37
C GLY A 315 21.64 -47.85 16.86
N ILE A 316 21.03 -49.03 17.00
CA ILE A 316 21.77 -50.26 17.35
C ILE A 316 22.77 -50.62 16.25
N ALA A 317 22.43 -50.48 14.97
CA ALA A 317 23.35 -50.71 13.86
C ALA A 317 24.55 -49.75 13.90
N ILE A 318 24.33 -48.45 14.14
CA ILE A 318 25.38 -47.43 14.27
C ILE A 318 26.31 -47.78 15.44
N VAL A 319 25.78 -48.15 16.61
CA VAL A 319 26.58 -48.58 17.77
C VAL A 319 27.42 -49.83 17.45
N LEU A 320 26.86 -50.81 16.73
CA LEU A 320 27.59 -52.00 16.30
C LEU A 320 28.72 -51.68 15.31
N LEU A 321 28.49 -50.76 14.37
CA LEU A 321 29.52 -50.28 13.42
C LEU A 321 30.62 -49.50 14.13
N ALA A 322 30.29 -48.63 15.11
CA ALA A 322 31.27 -47.93 15.94
C ALA A 322 32.08 -48.88 16.83
N TRP A 323 31.47 -49.97 17.30
CA TRP A 323 32.14 -50.99 18.12
C TRP A 323 33.07 -51.90 17.30
N GLU A 324 32.76 -52.15 16.04
CA GLU A 324 33.52 -53.01 15.11
C GLU A 324 35.03 -52.70 15.06
N PRO A 325 35.49 -51.45 14.79
CA PRO A 325 36.91 -51.12 14.69
C PRO A 325 37.64 -51.29 16.03
N LEU A 326 36.95 -51.12 17.16
CA LEU A 326 37.50 -51.25 18.51
C LEU A 326 37.95 -52.68 18.83
N ILE A 327 37.53 -53.69 18.06
CA ILE A 327 37.92 -55.11 18.19
C ILE A 327 39.16 -55.43 17.35
N GLY A 328 40.33 -55.42 18.01
CA GLY A 328 41.59 -55.83 17.40
C GLY A 328 41.63 -57.32 17.01
N THR A 329 42.01 -57.61 15.76
CA THR A 329 42.10 -58.98 15.20
C THR A 329 43.31 -59.80 15.68
N ARG A 330 44.24 -59.17 16.40
CA ARG A 330 45.41 -59.84 17.00
C ARG A 330 45.03 -60.56 18.30
N ARG A 331 45.69 -61.69 18.58
CA ARG A 331 45.71 -62.32 19.91
C ARG A 331 46.56 -61.44 20.83
N ILE A 332 46.05 -61.17 22.04
CA ILE A 332 46.83 -60.49 23.08
C ILE A 332 47.74 -61.55 23.72
N THR A 333 48.94 -61.73 23.18
CA THR A 333 49.96 -62.58 23.78
C THR A 333 50.56 -61.87 24.99
N LEU A 334 49.94 -62.04 26.17
CA LEU A 334 50.51 -61.69 27.46
C LEU A 334 51.76 -62.53 27.73
N ARG A 335 52.89 -62.11 27.16
CA ARG A 335 54.19 -62.79 27.26
C ARG A 335 54.76 -62.55 28.67
N ARG A 336 54.36 -63.40 29.62
CA ARG A 336 54.66 -63.31 31.06
C ARG A 336 56.15 -63.45 31.37
N LYS A 337 56.96 -62.40 31.13
CA LYS A 337 58.36 -62.30 31.57
C LYS A 337 58.84 -60.84 31.65
N ALA A 338 59.74 -60.60 32.62
CA ALA A 338 60.40 -59.34 32.97
C ALA A 338 59.52 -58.23 33.59
N LYS A 339 60.13 -57.46 34.51
CA LYS A 339 59.54 -56.33 35.24
C LYS A 339 59.69 -55.04 34.41
N GLY A 340 58.70 -54.15 34.45
CA GLY A 340 58.85 -52.75 33.98
C GLY A 340 57.66 -52.21 33.18
N LYS A 341 57.33 -50.93 33.43
CA LYS A 341 56.39 -50.08 32.68
C LYS A 341 54.97 -50.66 32.45
N ALA A 342 54.16 -50.67 33.50
CA ALA A 342 52.72 -50.92 33.45
C ALA A 342 51.92 -49.70 32.91
N VAL A 343 52.31 -49.13 31.77
CA VAL A 343 51.67 -47.96 31.15
C VAL A 343 51.41 -48.26 29.67
N SER A 344 50.14 -48.37 29.29
CA SER A 344 49.59 -48.32 27.89
C SER A 344 48.22 -49.01 27.76
N THR A 345 47.82 -49.86 28.73
CA THR A 345 46.56 -50.62 28.63
C THR A 345 45.33 -49.83 29.09
N VAL A 346 45.44 -49.03 30.15
CA VAL A 346 44.33 -48.27 30.75
C VAL A 346 43.79 -47.20 29.78
N GLY A 347 44.65 -46.42 29.14
CA GLY A 347 44.24 -45.35 28.22
C GLY A 347 43.39 -45.83 27.02
N ARG A 348 43.60 -47.08 26.56
CA ARG A 348 42.81 -47.71 25.47
C ARG A 348 41.47 -48.31 25.93
N ILE A 349 41.14 -48.18 27.21
CA ILE A 349 39.84 -48.51 27.79
C ILE A 349 39.11 -47.19 28.09
N ALA A 350 39.80 -46.23 28.73
CA ALA A 350 39.28 -44.87 28.97
C ALA A 350 38.82 -44.17 27.67
N SER A 351 39.60 -44.27 26.59
CA SER A 351 39.22 -43.70 25.29
C SER A 351 38.00 -44.35 24.62
N LYS A 352 37.52 -45.49 25.15
CA LYS A 352 36.34 -46.20 24.63
C LYS A 352 35.10 -45.93 25.44
N THR A 353 35.24 -45.77 26.76
CA THR A 353 34.15 -45.32 27.63
C THR A 353 33.81 -43.85 27.37
N ALA A 354 34.81 -43.01 27.10
CA ALA A 354 34.60 -41.60 26.75
C ALA A 354 33.75 -41.42 25.48
N LEU A 355 34.06 -42.15 24.40
CA LEU A 355 33.30 -42.07 23.15
C LEU A 355 31.84 -42.55 23.30
N PHE A 356 31.60 -43.57 24.12
CA PHE A 356 30.24 -44.06 24.41
C PHE A 356 29.45 -43.10 25.30
N ALA A 357 30.10 -42.48 26.29
CA ALA A 357 29.48 -41.46 27.13
C ALA A 357 29.16 -40.18 26.35
N LEU A 358 30.03 -39.76 25.43
CA LEU A 358 29.82 -38.59 24.58
C LEU A 358 28.65 -38.79 23.61
N LEU A 359 28.55 -39.97 22.99
CA LEU A 359 27.37 -40.34 22.18
C LEU A 359 26.08 -40.44 22.98
N ALA A 360 26.13 -40.90 24.24
CA ALA A 360 24.96 -40.96 25.10
C ALA A 360 24.52 -39.59 25.62
N GLY A 361 25.46 -38.69 25.91
CA GLY A 361 25.18 -37.31 26.36
C GLY A 361 24.51 -36.46 25.28
N LEU A 362 24.93 -36.61 24.02
CA LEU A 362 24.28 -35.97 22.87
C LEU A 362 22.79 -36.33 22.74
N CYS A 363 22.36 -37.51 23.22
CA CYS A 363 20.94 -37.90 23.21
C CYS A 363 20.13 -37.35 24.39
N PHE A 364 20.76 -36.78 25.42
CA PHE A 364 20.08 -36.15 26.57
C PHE A 364 20.06 -34.62 26.47
N ALA A 365 21.09 -33.98 25.91
CA ALA A 365 21.10 -32.53 25.73
C ALA A 365 19.93 -32.02 24.85
N ALA A 366 19.50 -32.85 23.87
CA ALA A 366 18.41 -32.51 22.97
C ALA A 366 16.99 -32.49 23.61
N SER A 367 16.81 -33.07 24.81
CA SER A 367 15.48 -33.12 25.45
C SER A 367 15.15 -31.91 26.33
N ASP A 368 16.14 -31.18 26.82
CA ASP A 368 15.89 -29.99 27.66
C ASP A 368 15.69 -28.72 26.79
N LEU A 369 16.42 -28.59 25.68
CA LEU A 369 16.29 -27.46 24.74
C LEU A 369 14.91 -27.40 24.04
N SER A 370 14.22 -28.54 23.92
CA SER A 370 12.85 -28.62 23.37
C SER A 370 11.75 -28.28 24.38
N ALA A 371 12.09 -28.04 25.66
CA ALA A 371 11.13 -27.64 26.67
C ALA A 371 10.73 -26.16 26.56
N SER A 372 11.70 -25.24 26.43
CA SER A 372 11.47 -23.79 26.39
C SER A 372 10.74 -23.33 25.13
N VAL A 373 11.02 -23.94 23.98
CA VAL A 373 10.26 -23.66 22.74
C VAL A 373 8.78 -24.04 22.94
N ARG A 374 8.50 -25.19 23.54
CA ARG A 374 7.12 -25.66 23.77
C ARG A 374 6.39 -24.89 24.88
N GLU A 375 7.15 -24.31 25.83
CA GLU A 375 6.64 -23.37 26.83
C GLU A 375 6.24 -22.05 26.16
N GLY A 376 7.09 -21.49 25.29
CA GLY A 376 6.77 -20.31 24.47
C GLY A 376 5.57 -20.53 23.54
N GLU A 377 5.47 -21.69 22.89
CA GLU A 377 4.30 -22.08 22.09
C GLU A 377 3.02 -22.13 22.94
N SER A 378 3.10 -22.65 24.17
CA SER A 378 1.95 -22.67 25.08
C SER A 378 1.49 -21.27 25.47
N HIS A 379 2.42 -20.36 25.76
CA HIS A 379 2.11 -18.96 26.06
C HIS A 379 1.54 -18.23 24.84
N PHE A 380 2.10 -18.45 23.65
CA PHE A 380 1.60 -17.84 22.42
C PHE A 380 0.17 -18.31 22.09
N ARG A 381 -0.13 -19.61 22.22
CA ARG A 381 -1.49 -20.17 22.06
C ARG A 381 -2.50 -19.63 23.08
N ASN A 382 -2.04 -19.13 24.24
CA ASN A 382 -2.90 -18.50 25.24
C ASN A 382 -3.14 -17.00 24.99
N GLY A 383 -2.34 -16.35 24.12
CA GLY A 383 -2.28 -14.90 23.98
C GLY A 383 -1.32 -14.19 24.96
N ASP A 384 -0.54 -14.95 25.74
CA ASP A 384 0.45 -14.43 26.69
C ASP A 384 1.73 -13.95 25.97
N TYR A 385 1.62 -13.08 24.95
CA TYR A 385 2.71 -12.79 24.00
C TYR A 385 4.02 -12.32 24.65
N ALA A 386 3.96 -11.58 25.77
CA ALA A 386 5.15 -11.18 26.53
C ALA A 386 5.87 -12.37 27.18
N GLN A 387 5.13 -13.36 27.68
CA GLN A 387 5.70 -14.59 28.26
C GLN A 387 6.20 -15.52 27.14
N ALA A 388 5.51 -15.55 26.00
CA ALA A 388 5.95 -16.26 24.80
C ALA A 388 7.28 -15.69 24.27
N ALA A 389 7.39 -14.36 24.13
CA ALA A 389 8.62 -13.68 23.71
C ALA A 389 9.77 -13.99 24.67
N ALA A 390 9.56 -13.91 25.99
CA ALA A 390 10.59 -14.26 26.97
C ALA A 390 11.06 -15.73 26.87
N ALA A 391 10.14 -16.67 26.67
CA ALA A 391 10.46 -18.10 26.51
C ALA A 391 11.18 -18.41 25.18
N PHE A 392 10.75 -17.81 24.06
CA PHE A 392 11.42 -17.95 22.77
C PHE A 392 12.78 -17.24 22.75
N GLN A 393 12.93 -16.10 23.43
CA GLN A 393 14.23 -15.45 23.63
C GLN A 393 15.17 -16.35 24.43
N ALA A 394 14.72 -16.91 25.56
CA ALA A 394 15.53 -17.86 26.33
C ALA A 394 15.92 -19.10 25.51
N ALA A 395 15.07 -19.58 24.60
CA ALA A 395 15.39 -20.67 23.68
C ALA A 395 16.44 -20.26 22.61
N ALA A 396 16.34 -19.05 22.06
CA ALA A 396 17.29 -18.52 21.07
C ALA A 396 18.64 -18.08 21.70
N GLU A 397 18.66 -17.70 22.98
CA GLU A 397 19.90 -17.47 23.74
C GLU A 397 20.58 -18.79 24.12
N ALA A 398 19.81 -19.85 24.43
CA ALA A 398 20.33 -21.17 24.74
C ALA A 398 20.88 -21.93 23.52
N ASP A 399 20.30 -21.73 22.34
CA ASP A 399 20.84 -22.18 21.05
C ASP A 399 20.67 -21.10 19.97
N PRO A 400 21.72 -20.28 19.72
CA PRO A 400 21.71 -19.27 18.66
C PRO A 400 21.60 -19.81 17.23
N LEU A 401 21.66 -21.13 17.01
CA LEU A 401 21.39 -21.78 15.72
C LEU A 401 19.94 -22.26 15.60
N ASN A 402 19.12 -22.14 16.66
CA ASN A 402 17.71 -22.47 16.65
C ASN A 402 16.90 -21.37 15.94
N ALA A 403 16.86 -21.47 14.61
CA ALA A 403 16.10 -20.57 13.75
C ALA A 403 14.60 -20.57 14.07
N GLN A 404 14.00 -21.70 14.46
CA GLN A 404 12.58 -21.76 14.82
C GLN A 404 12.29 -20.93 16.08
N ALA A 405 13.16 -20.99 17.10
CA ALA A 405 13.05 -20.13 18.27
C ALA A 405 13.17 -18.65 17.89
N SER A 406 14.08 -18.30 16.97
CA SER A 406 14.23 -16.93 16.47
C SER A 406 13.02 -16.45 15.64
N PHE A 407 12.42 -17.31 14.84
CA PHE A 407 11.20 -17.00 14.07
C PHE A 407 9.98 -16.84 14.98
N ASN A 408 9.78 -17.77 15.92
CA ASN A 408 8.70 -17.71 16.90
C ASN A 408 8.85 -16.49 17.83
N LEU A 409 10.08 -16.10 18.18
CA LEU A 409 10.38 -14.84 18.87
C LEU A 409 9.94 -13.63 18.03
N GLY A 410 10.22 -13.63 16.72
CA GLY A 410 9.72 -12.61 15.79
C GLY A 410 8.20 -12.48 15.81
N ASN A 411 7.49 -13.62 15.72
CA ASN A 411 6.03 -13.65 15.79
C ASN A 411 5.50 -13.06 17.12
N ALA A 412 6.13 -13.39 18.24
CA ALA A 412 5.73 -12.90 19.56
C ALA A 412 6.01 -11.40 19.75
N LEU A 413 7.15 -10.91 19.27
CA LEU A 413 7.50 -9.48 19.31
C LEU A 413 6.61 -8.66 18.35
N GLN A 414 6.27 -9.19 17.17
CA GLN A 414 5.33 -8.55 16.26
C GLN A 414 3.93 -8.42 16.89
N ALA A 415 3.46 -9.43 17.62
CA ALA A 415 2.20 -9.38 18.36
C ALA A 415 2.21 -8.37 19.54
N LEU A 416 3.39 -7.96 20.02
CA LEU A 416 3.60 -6.90 21.02
C LEU A 416 3.81 -5.50 20.39
N GLY A 417 3.84 -5.40 19.06
CA GLY A 417 4.18 -4.15 18.35
C GLY A 417 5.68 -3.79 18.37
N GLN A 418 6.54 -4.68 18.87
CA GLN A 418 7.99 -4.48 18.96
C GLN A 418 8.67 -4.72 17.61
N THR A 419 8.46 -3.78 16.69
CA THR A 419 8.77 -3.91 15.26
C THR A 419 10.26 -4.08 14.97
N GLU A 420 11.15 -3.36 15.67
CA GLU A 420 12.59 -3.45 15.42
C GLU A 420 13.18 -4.77 15.93
N GLU A 421 12.79 -5.18 17.15
CA GLU A 421 13.23 -6.43 17.76
C GLU A 421 12.68 -7.65 17.00
N ALA A 422 11.45 -7.57 16.48
CA ALA A 422 10.85 -8.59 15.63
C ALA A 422 11.61 -8.74 14.29
N GLN A 423 11.92 -7.63 13.60
CA GLN A 423 12.75 -7.68 12.38
C GLN A 423 14.14 -8.29 12.70
N ALA A 424 14.75 -7.94 13.83
CA ALA A 424 16.02 -8.52 14.27
C ALA A 424 15.91 -10.01 14.66
N ALA A 425 14.74 -10.50 15.07
CA ALA A 425 14.47 -11.91 15.34
C ALA A 425 14.28 -12.71 14.03
N TYR A 426 13.50 -12.21 13.08
CA TYR A 426 13.35 -12.84 11.76
C TYR A 426 14.68 -12.89 10.99
N MET A 427 15.48 -11.81 11.01
CA MET A 427 16.81 -11.82 10.38
C MET A 427 17.76 -12.86 11.00
N ARG A 428 17.59 -13.24 12.28
CA ARG A 428 18.31 -14.37 12.89
C ARG A 428 17.81 -15.73 12.40
N SER A 429 16.51 -15.90 12.17
CA SER A 429 15.95 -17.16 11.65
C SER A 429 16.39 -17.51 10.22
N LEU A 430 16.77 -16.52 9.41
CA LEU A 430 17.31 -16.74 8.06
C LEU A 430 18.60 -17.57 8.00
N ALA A 431 19.30 -17.77 9.12
CA ALA A 431 20.52 -18.58 9.21
C ALA A 431 20.28 -20.11 9.11
N THR A 432 19.03 -20.56 9.00
CA THR A 432 18.67 -21.97 8.80
C THR A 432 19.04 -22.50 7.40
N THR A 433 18.97 -23.82 7.20
CA THR A 433 18.92 -24.48 5.88
C THR A 433 17.52 -24.95 5.49
N ASP A 434 16.50 -24.58 6.27
CA ASP A 434 15.10 -24.85 6.01
C ASP A 434 14.50 -23.75 5.11
N PHE A 435 14.18 -24.09 3.87
CA PHE A 435 13.71 -23.12 2.88
C PHE A 435 12.26 -22.66 3.12
N GLU A 436 11.43 -23.47 3.78
CA GLU A 436 10.06 -23.08 4.14
C GLU A 436 10.11 -22.02 5.25
N LEU A 437 10.89 -22.27 6.31
CA LEU A 437 11.10 -21.31 7.39
C LEU A 437 11.82 -20.02 6.93
N GLN A 438 12.73 -20.10 5.95
CA GLN A 438 13.29 -18.89 5.31
C GLN A 438 12.22 -18.11 4.54
N ALA A 439 11.37 -18.79 3.76
CA ALA A 439 10.33 -18.14 2.97
C ALA A 439 9.33 -17.39 3.87
N ASP A 440 8.93 -17.99 4.99
CA ASP A 440 8.05 -17.37 5.99
C ASP A 440 8.73 -16.16 6.67
N ALA A 441 10.01 -16.30 7.06
CA ALA A 441 10.77 -15.20 7.66
C ALA A 441 10.93 -14.01 6.71
N PHE A 442 11.17 -14.27 5.42
CA PHE A 442 11.19 -13.23 4.38
C PHE A 442 9.82 -12.60 4.14
N TYR A 443 8.73 -13.38 4.12
CA TYR A 443 7.36 -12.88 4.00
C TYR A 443 6.99 -11.94 5.16
N ASN A 444 7.32 -12.32 6.40
CA ASN A 444 7.07 -11.49 7.58
C ASN A 444 7.93 -10.22 7.55
N LEU A 445 9.22 -10.30 7.22
CA LEU A 445 10.09 -9.13 7.06
C LEU A 445 9.55 -8.14 6.01
N GLY A 446 9.14 -8.62 4.84
CA GLY A 446 8.54 -7.78 3.80
C GLY A 446 7.25 -7.11 4.27
N SER A 447 6.37 -7.86 4.94
CA SER A 447 5.10 -7.36 5.48
C SER A 447 5.30 -6.27 6.53
N MET A 448 6.24 -6.47 7.47
CA MET A 448 6.56 -5.49 8.51
C MET A 448 7.16 -4.21 7.91
N ARG A 449 8.15 -4.34 7.01
CA ARG A 449 8.80 -3.19 6.34
C ARG A 449 7.82 -2.40 5.48
N TYR A 450 6.89 -3.08 4.81
CA TYR A 450 5.82 -2.42 4.06
C TYR A 450 4.90 -1.61 4.99
N THR A 451 4.41 -2.23 6.06
CA THR A 451 3.47 -1.61 7.02
C THR A 451 4.10 -0.42 7.75
N GLU A 452 5.33 -0.56 8.23
CA GLU A 452 6.10 0.49 8.91
C GLU A 452 6.31 1.72 8.00
N ALA A 453 6.65 1.48 6.73
CA ALA A 453 6.80 2.54 5.73
C ALA A 453 5.46 3.14 5.28
N GLN A 454 4.39 2.33 5.21
CA GLN A 454 3.05 2.81 4.88
C GLN A 454 2.48 3.70 5.98
N ALA A 455 2.71 3.39 7.26
CA ALA A 455 2.34 4.26 8.38
C ALA A 455 3.01 5.63 8.27
N LYS A 456 4.33 5.66 8.01
CA LYS A 456 5.10 6.89 7.77
C LYS A 456 4.63 7.68 6.54
N LEU A 457 4.07 7.01 5.53
CA LEU A 457 3.47 7.66 4.36
C LEU A 457 2.07 8.22 4.65
N ALA A 458 1.27 7.55 5.49
CA ALA A 458 -0.11 7.93 5.79
C ALA A 458 -0.24 9.32 6.45
N GLU A 459 0.83 9.78 7.11
CA GLU A 459 0.93 11.15 7.65
C GLU A 459 1.05 12.24 6.56
N THR A 460 1.35 11.88 5.30
CA THR A 460 1.62 12.82 4.20
C THR A 460 0.92 12.43 2.90
N ASP A 461 -0.15 13.14 2.53
CA ASP A 461 -0.78 12.97 1.20
C ASP A 461 0.09 13.55 0.07
N LEU A 462 1.04 12.72 -0.41
CA LEU A 462 1.89 13.04 -1.55
C LEU A 462 1.10 13.32 -2.83
N SER A 463 -0.12 12.79 -2.99
CA SER A 463 -0.93 12.99 -4.20
C SER A 463 -1.59 14.37 -4.20
N ALA A 464 -2.10 14.83 -3.06
CA ALA A 464 -2.59 16.20 -2.90
C ALA A 464 -1.45 17.22 -3.05
N ILE A 465 -0.31 16.99 -2.40
CA ILE A 465 0.86 17.89 -2.48
C ILE A 465 1.39 17.99 -3.91
N ALA A 466 1.55 16.87 -4.63
CA ALA A 466 1.96 16.90 -6.04
C ALA A 466 0.98 17.67 -6.95
N LYS A 467 -0.33 17.50 -6.75
CA LYS A 467 -1.37 18.26 -7.49
C LYS A 467 -1.33 19.76 -7.17
N GLN A 468 -1.16 20.12 -5.90
CA GLN A 468 -1.02 21.51 -5.46
C GLN A 468 0.24 22.15 -6.05
N SER A 469 1.35 21.40 -6.14
CA SER A 469 2.58 21.89 -6.76
C SER A 469 2.49 22.07 -8.27
N ASP A 470 1.83 21.17 -9.01
CA ASP A 470 1.57 21.35 -10.44
C ASP A 470 0.64 22.55 -10.70
N GLU A 471 -0.39 22.74 -9.88
CA GLU A 471 -1.27 23.90 -9.98
C GLU A 471 -0.53 25.23 -9.66
N ALA A 472 0.29 25.27 -8.60
CA ALA A 472 1.13 26.44 -8.29
C ALA A 472 2.15 26.76 -9.42
N SER A 473 2.72 25.74 -10.06
CA SER A 473 3.58 25.88 -11.25
C SER A 473 2.81 26.53 -12.42
N ARG A 474 1.62 26.02 -12.72
CA ARG A 474 0.74 26.55 -13.78
C ARG A 474 0.30 27.98 -13.52
N GLN A 475 -0.10 28.30 -12.29
CA GLN A 475 -0.49 29.66 -11.88
C GLN A 475 0.68 30.64 -11.99
N SER A 476 1.89 30.23 -11.58
CA SER A 476 3.11 31.03 -11.76
C SER A 476 3.36 31.35 -13.24
N ALA A 477 3.32 30.34 -14.11
CA ALA A 477 3.51 30.51 -15.54
C ALA A 477 2.42 31.39 -16.20
N LEU A 478 1.17 31.22 -15.78
CA LEU A 478 0.04 32.01 -16.27
C LEU A 478 0.15 33.48 -15.85
N SER A 479 0.49 33.77 -14.59
CA SER A 479 0.69 35.14 -14.10
C SER A 479 1.87 35.84 -14.79
N ILE A 480 2.97 35.13 -15.06
CA ILE A 480 4.07 35.66 -15.90
C ILE A 480 3.55 36.02 -17.30
N GLN A 481 2.76 35.16 -17.94
CA GLN A 481 2.21 35.43 -19.27
C GLN A 481 1.24 36.61 -19.27
N GLN A 482 0.33 36.68 -18.29
CA GLN A 482 -0.65 37.75 -18.16
C GLN A 482 0.03 39.11 -17.90
N GLY A 483 0.96 39.17 -16.96
CA GLY A 483 1.70 40.40 -16.66
C GLY A 483 2.52 40.88 -17.85
N ARG A 484 3.20 39.98 -18.58
CA ARG A 484 3.89 40.32 -19.83
C ARG A 484 2.94 40.83 -20.92
N MET A 485 1.71 40.34 -20.99
CA MET A 485 0.71 40.88 -21.94
C MET A 485 0.32 42.31 -21.55
N VAL A 486 -0.03 42.57 -20.29
CA VAL A 486 -0.37 43.93 -19.80
C VAL A 486 0.78 44.92 -19.97
N LEU A 487 2.01 44.52 -19.62
CA LEU A 487 3.21 45.35 -19.77
C LEU A 487 3.51 45.69 -21.23
N ASN A 488 3.23 44.78 -22.17
CA ASN A 488 3.35 45.06 -23.60
C ASN A 488 2.19 45.90 -24.15
N GLU A 489 0.98 45.72 -23.62
CA GLU A 489 -0.22 46.52 -23.95
C GLU A 489 0.00 47.99 -23.56
N ALA A 490 0.51 48.24 -22.34
CA ALA A 490 0.88 49.58 -21.87
C ALA A 490 1.97 50.25 -22.72
N LYS A 491 3.06 49.51 -23.01
CA LYS A 491 4.13 49.95 -23.92
C LYS A 491 3.59 50.24 -25.33
N SER A 492 2.49 49.61 -25.76
CA SER A 492 1.85 49.90 -27.04
C SER A 492 0.99 51.17 -27.03
N LEU A 493 0.24 51.43 -25.95
CA LEU A 493 -0.55 52.66 -25.77
C LEU A 493 0.38 53.89 -25.73
N GLN A 494 1.44 53.84 -24.92
CA GLN A 494 2.43 54.91 -24.78
C GLN A 494 3.09 55.32 -26.12
N ASN A 495 3.22 54.38 -27.06
CA ASN A 495 3.81 54.63 -28.39
C ASN A 495 2.78 55.08 -29.45
N ASN A 496 1.48 54.87 -29.23
CA ASN A 496 0.45 55.11 -30.25
C ASN A 496 -0.95 55.32 -29.62
N PRO A 497 -1.20 56.48 -28.97
CA PRO A 497 -2.41 56.72 -28.20
C PRO A 497 -3.67 56.68 -29.09
N PRO A 498 -4.71 55.91 -28.71
CA PRO A 498 -5.95 55.79 -29.48
C PRO A 498 -6.80 57.06 -29.42
N LYS A 499 -7.56 57.34 -30.47
CA LYS A 499 -8.57 58.40 -30.44
C LYS A 499 -9.74 57.96 -29.55
N GLN A 500 -9.98 58.71 -28.48
CA GLN A 500 -11.11 58.50 -27.58
C GLN A 500 -12.45 58.51 -28.33
N GLN A 501 -13.41 57.70 -27.86
CA GLN A 501 -14.80 57.69 -28.31
C GLN A 501 -15.68 58.05 -27.11
N GLU A 502 -16.60 58.99 -27.29
CA GLU A 502 -17.45 59.49 -26.22
C GLU A 502 -18.33 58.37 -25.63
N GLY A 503 -18.27 58.17 -24.31
CA GLY A 503 -19.14 57.24 -23.58
C GLY A 503 -18.55 55.86 -23.23
N GLN A 504 -17.25 55.64 -23.42
CA GLN A 504 -16.54 54.47 -22.88
C GLN A 504 -15.44 54.88 -21.87
N PRO A 505 -15.09 54.04 -20.88
CA PRO A 505 -13.93 54.30 -20.01
C PRO A 505 -12.64 54.38 -20.82
N SER A 506 -11.64 55.10 -20.32
CA SER A 506 -10.40 55.28 -21.09
C SER A 506 -9.65 53.94 -21.27
N PRO A 507 -8.94 53.75 -22.39
CA PRO A 507 -8.06 52.59 -22.58
C PRO A 507 -6.99 52.45 -21.49
N GLU A 508 -6.46 53.57 -20.97
CA GLU A 508 -5.56 53.56 -19.81
C GLU A 508 -6.28 53.07 -18.55
N GLN A 509 -7.48 53.56 -18.24
CA GLN A 509 -8.27 53.14 -17.07
C GLN A 509 -8.58 51.63 -17.07
N MET A 510 -8.96 51.08 -18.23
CA MET A 510 -9.19 49.64 -18.38
C MET A 510 -7.88 48.84 -18.23
N LEU A 511 -6.76 49.35 -18.73
CA LEU A 511 -5.46 48.73 -18.53
C LEU A 511 -5.01 48.80 -17.06
N MET A 512 -5.24 49.91 -16.37
CA MET A 512 -4.89 50.09 -14.95
C MET A 512 -5.63 49.09 -14.06
N GLN A 513 -6.94 48.92 -14.27
CA GLN A 513 -7.76 47.93 -13.55
C GLN A 513 -7.27 46.50 -13.83
N ARG A 514 -6.89 46.20 -15.08
CA ARG A 514 -6.31 44.91 -15.49
C ARG A 514 -4.93 44.67 -14.87
N ALA A 515 -4.09 45.70 -14.78
CA ALA A 515 -2.77 45.65 -14.17
C ALA A 515 -2.85 45.39 -12.66
N GLN A 516 -3.77 46.05 -11.95
CA GLN A 516 -4.05 45.77 -10.53
C GLN A 516 -4.51 44.32 -10.32
N GLN A 517 -5.44 43.83 -11.15
CA GLN A 517 -5.93 42.45 -11.06
C GLN A 517 -4.81 41.43 -11.32
N VAL A 518 -3.99 41.65 -12.33
CA VAL A 518 -2.89 40.74 -12.70
C VAL A 518 -1.73 40.81 -11.70
N LEU A 519 -1.47 41.97 -11.09
CA LEU A 519 -0.53 42.10 -9.96
C LEU A 519 -1.02 41.26 -8.77
N GLN A 520 -2.30 41.35 -8.40
CA GLN A 520 -2.87 40.56 -7.31
C GLN A 520 -2.74 39.04 -7.56
N THR A 521 -3.03 38.56 -8.77
CA THR A 521 -2.87 37.14 -9.11
C THR A 521 -1.40 36.71 -9.23
N ALA A 522 -0.48 37.63 -9.55
CA ALA A 522 0.95 37.35 -9.57
C ALA A 522 1.54 37.21 -8.16
N GLU A 523 1.17 38.09 -7.23
CA GLU A 523 1.59 37.99 -5.82
C GLU A 523 0.98 36.76 -5.13
N GLN A 524 -0.28 36.42 -5.42
CA GLN A 524 -0.91 35.16 -4.97
C GLN A 524 -0.18 33.93 -5.52
N ALA A 525 0.16 33.91 -6.82
CA ALA A 525 0.91 32.81 -7.43
C ALA A 525 2.31 32.66 -6.82
N LYS A 526 2.99 33.77 -6.47
CA LYS A 526 4.28 33.72 -5.78
C LYS A 526 4.15 33.05 -4.40
N ALA A 527 3.19 33.49 -3.59
CA ALA A 527 2.96 32.93 -2.26
C ALA A 527 2.63 31.43 -2.31
N ALA A 528 1.74 31.03 -3.23
CA ALA A 528 1.40 29.62 -3.46
C ALA A 528 2.60 28.78 -3.95
N GLY A 529 3.49 29.37 -4.77
CA GLY A 529 4.74 28.75 -5.19
C GLY A 529 5.71 28.51 -4.04
N GLU A 530 5.91 29.50 -3.16
CA GLU A 530 6.75 29.36 -1.97
C GLU A 530 6.23 28.32 -0.97
N GLU A 531 4.90 28.29 -0.75
CA GLU A 531 4.25 27.30 0.11
C GLU A 531 4.37 25.88 -0.48
N SER A 532 4.08 25.75 -1.78
CA SER A 532 4.27 24.51 -2.55
C SER A 532 5.70 23.96 -2.47
N ILE A 533 6.72 24.82 -2.57
CA ILE A 533 8.12 24.38 -2.41
C ILE A 533 8.34 23.82 -1.00
N LYS A 534 7.86 24.49 0.06
CA LYS A 534 8.01 24.06 1.47
C LYS A 534 7.28 22.73 1.75
N ALA A 535 6.04 22.58 1.26
CA ALA A 535 5.28 21.34 1.38
C ALA A 535 5.94 20.18 0.60
N GLY A 536 6.42 20.46 -0.62
CA GLY A 536 7.05 19.46 -1.48
C GLY A 536 8.41 18.96 -0.97
N THR A 537 9.23 19.81 -0.33
CA THR A 537 10.50 19.35 0.25
C THR A 537 10.28 18.46 1.47
N ALA A 538 9.29 18.79 2.32
CA ALA A 538 8.86 17.91 3.40
C ALA A 538 8.35 16.56 2.88
N ALA A 539 7.47 16.57 1.87
CA ALA A 539 6.95 15.36 1.24
C ALA A 539 8.04 14.49 0.59
N GLN A 540 9.05 15.09 -0.05
CA GLN A 540 10.21 14.34 -0.56
C GLN A 540 11.08 13.74 0.55
N ALA A 541 11.19 14.39 1.72
CA ALA A 541 11.95 13.88 2.85
C ALA A 541 11.30 12.61 3.46
N VAL A 542 9.97 12.50 3.42
CA VAL A 542 9.23 11.28 3.82
C VAL A 542 9.22 10.24 2.70
N GLY A 543 8.86 10.63 1.48
CA GLY A 543 8.62 9.69 0.38
C GLY A 543 9.87 8.94 -0.12
N LYS A 544 11.08 9.52 0.00
CA LYS A 544 12.33 8.86 -0.41
C LYS A 544 12.68 7.67 0.51
N PRO A 545 12.72 7.80 1.86
CA PRO A 545 12.80 6.66 2.78
C PRO A 545 11.70 5.61 2.57
N VAL A 546 10.44 6.03 2.42
CA VAL A 546 9.31 5.09 2.19
C VAL A 546 9.53 4.26 0.93
N ARG A 547 9.92 4.89 -0.19
CA ARG A 547 10.23 4.16 -1.43
C ARG A 547 11.34 3.14 -1.22
N ASN A 548 12.42 3.51 -0.54
CA ASN A 548 13.53 2.59 -0.26
C ASN A 548 13.11 1.40 0.61
N ALA A 549 12.25 1.63 1.61
CA ALA A 549 11.73 0.58 2.49
C ALA A 549 10.76 -0.37 1.75
N TRP A 550 9.88 0.17 0.89
CA TRP A 550 9.06 -0.65 -0.01
C TRP A 550 9.88 -1.42 -1.04
N GLU A 551 10.91 -0.79 -1.64
CA GLU A 551 11.86 -1.46 -2.54
C GLU A 551 12.67 -2.56 -1.84
N GLN A 552 12.83 -2.51 -0.51
CA GLN A 552 13.36 -3.63 0.26
C GLN A 552 12.30 -4.69 0.55
N ALA A 553 11.10 -4.29 0.98
CA ALA A 553 9.98 -5.22 1.22
C ALA A 553 9.65 -6.06 -0.03
N ALA A 554 9.67 -5.45 -1.21
CA ALA A 554 9.48 -6.16 -2.48
C ALA A 554 10.58 -7.20 -2.75
N LYS A 555 11.85 -6.95 -2.38
CA LYS A 555 12.91 -7.97 -2.45
C LYS A 555 12.68 -9.09 -1.44
N ASP A 556 12.23 -8.76 -0.23
CA ASP A 556 11.96 -9.76 0.80
C ASP A 556 10.80 -10.69 0.32
N PHE A 557 9.72 -10.15 -0.24
CA PHE A 557 8.67 -10.96 -0.89
C PHE A 557 9.19 -11.74 -2.10
N GLN A 558 10.10 -11.19 -2.91
CA GLN A 558 10.73 -11.93 -4.01
C GLN A 558 11.57 -13.10 -3.50
N SER A 559 12.38 -12.92 -2.45
CA SER A 559 13.16 -14.00 -1.82
C SER A 559 12.25 -15.06 -1.19
N SER A 560 11.11 -14.69 -0.63
CA SER A 560 10.08 -15.64 -0.20
C SER A 560 9.56 -16.50 -1.37
N LEU A 561 9.29 -15.91 -2.54
CA LEU A 561 8.85 -16.61 -3.75
C LEU A 561 9.93 -17.47 -4.41
N GLU A 562 11.20 -17.05 -4.37
CA GLU A 562 12.33 -17.83 -4.89
C GLU A 562 12.57 -19.11 -4.06
N LEU A 563 12.14 -19.11 -2.80
CA LEU A 563 12.22 -20.25 -1.87
C LEU A 563 10.94 -21.09 -1.86
N ASN A 564 9.76 -20.45 -1.90
CA ASN A 564 8.45 -21.08 -1.98
C ASN A 564 7.63 -20.52 -3.18
N PRO A 565 7.80 -21.09 -4.38
CA PRO A 565 7.07 -20.65 -5.59
C PRO A 565 5.55 -20.89 -5.56
N ALA A 566 5.01 -21.56 -4.52
CA ALA A 566 3.59 -21.82 -4.35
C ALA A 566 2.90 -20.81 -3.40
N GLY A 567 3.64 -19.86 -2.82
CA GLY A 567 3.10 -18.84 -1.91
C GLY A 567 2.25 -17.78 -2.62
N GLU A 568 0.94 -18.02 -2.74
CA GLU A 568 -0.01 -17.07 -3.35
C GLU A 568 0.05 -15.68 -2.70
N ASP A 569 0.15 -15.62 -1.36
CA ASP A 569 0.18 -14.36 -0.61
C ASP A 569 1.47 -13.57 -0.85
N ALA A 570 2.61 -14.25 -0.98
CA ALA A 570 3.88 -13.62 -1.34
C ALA A 570 3.84 -13.09 -2.78
N ALA A 571 3.19 -13.82 -3.70
CA ALA A 571 3.00 -13.39 -5.09
C ALA A 571 2.07 -12.18 -5.19
N PHE A 572 0.97 -12.17 -4.43
CA PHE A 572 0.07 -11.03 -4.33
C PHE A 572 0.79 -9.80 -3.77
N ASN A 573 1.46 -9.93 -2.62
CA ASN A 573 2.15 -8.83 -1.95
C ASN A 573 3.32 -8.28 -2.80
N TYR A 574 4.11 -9.13 -3.46
CA TYR A 574 5.16 -8.69 -4.37
C TYR A 574 4.61 -7.79 -5.49
N ASN A 575 3.54 -8.23 -6.17
CA ASN A 575 2.93 -7.48 -7.26
C ASN A 575 2.29 -6.17 -6.77
N TYR A 576 1.56 -6.23 -5.65
CA TYR A 576 0.91 -5.07 -5.05
C TYR A 576 1.93 -4.00 -4.62
N VAL A 577 2.98 -4.38 -3.87
CA VAL A 577 4.03 -3.45 -3.43
C VAL A 577 4.79 -2.89 -4.63
N SER A 578 5.04 -3.69 -5.67
CA SER A 578 5.65 -3.21 -6.93
C SER A 578 4.81 -2.12 -7.62
N GLU A 579 3.48 -2.27 -7.68
CA GLU A 579 2.59 -1.22 -8.20
C GLU A 579 2.63 0.04 -7.34
N GLN A 580 2.62 -0.10 -6.01
CA GLN A 580 2.71 1.05 -5.09
C GLN A 580 4.05 1.78 -5.22
N ILE A 581 5.17 1.07 -5.39
CA ILE A 581 6.50 1.66 -5.65
C ILE A 581 6.48 2.51 -6.93
N GLU A 582 5.92 1.99 -8.03
CA GLU A 582 5.86 2.74 -9.29
C GLU A 582 4.87 3.93 -9.22
N SER A 583 3.81 3.83 -8.42
CA SER A 583 2.92 4.95 -8.11
C SER A 583 3.66 6.05 -7.33
N LEU A 584 4.40 5.67 -6.29
CA LEU A 584 5.19 6.58 -5.45
C LEU A 584 6.32 7.24 -6.25
N LYS A 585 7.01 6.51 -7.13
CA LYS A 585 8.03 7.05 -8.05
C LYS A 585 7.46 8.14 -8.97
N ARG A 586 6.28 7.93 -9.55
CA ARG A 586 5.60 8.94 -10.39
C ARG A 586 5.27 10.20 -9.58
N ASN A 587 4.64 10.05 -8.41
CA ASN A 587 4.29 11.19 -7.55
C ASN A 587 5.53 11.99 -7.12
N LEU A 588 6.63 11.32 -6.74
CA LEU A 588 7.89 11.97 -6.37
C LEU A 588 8.56 12.68 -7.57
N HIS A 589 8.55 12.07 -8.75
CA HIS A 589 9.08 12.68 -9.98
C HIS A 589 8.31 13.93 -10.38
N ASP A 590 6.99 13.86 -10.40
CA ASP A 590 6.14 14.98 -10.82
C ASP A 590 6.19 16.12 -9.80
N LEU A 591 6.23 15.81 -8.49
CA LEU A 591 6.50 16.79 -7.43
C LEU A 591 7.86 17.50 -7.62
N GLN A 592 8.93 16.75 -7.89
CA GLN A 592 10.26 17.32 -8.15
C GLN A 592 10.24 18.22 -9.40
N ARG A 593 9.59 17.78 -10.48
CA ARG A 593 9.42 18.55 -11.72
C ARG A 593 8.67 19.86 -11.48
N SER A 594 7.56 19.85 -10.74
CA SER A 594 6.79 21.05 -10.42
C SER A 594 7.59 22.01 -9.54
N GLN A 595 8.39 21.51 -8.59
CA GLN A 595 9.30 22.36 -7.80
C GLN A 595 10.35 23.05 -8.67
N THR A 596 11.00 22.34 -9.60
CA THR A 596 11.96 22.95 -10.54
C THR A 596 11.28 24.03 -11.38
N GLN A 597 10.06 23.77 -11.90
CA GLN A 597 9.32 24.77 -12.66
C GLN A 597 8.93 26.00 -11.83
N ILE A 598 8.57 25.86 -10.55
CA ILE A 598 8.32 27.02 -9.68
C ILE A 598 9.60 27.80 -9.46
N GLN A 599 10.74 27.14 -9.21
CA GLN A 599 12.05 27.79 -9.05
C GLN A 599 12.48 28.54 -10.32
N ASP A 600 12.36 27.93 -11.50
CA ASP A 600 12.62 28.56 -12.80
C ASP A 600 11.71 29.78 -13.05
N ASN A 601 10.45 29.72 -12.58
CA ASN A 601 9.48 30.80 -12.70
C ASN A 601 9.64 31.91 -11.64
N THR A 602 10.32 31.68 -10.51
CA THR A 602 10.41 32.65 -9.39
C THR A 602 10.95 34.00 -9.85
N SER A 603 12.16 34.06 -10.42
CA SER A 603 12.76 35.35 -10.85
C SER A 603 11.98 36.01 -12.00
N PRO A 604 11.51 35.28 -13.04
CA PRO A 604 10.59 35.84 -14.04
C PRO A 604 9.28 36.40 -13.48
N LEU A 605 8.70 35.80 -12.43
CA LEU A 605 7.48 36.25 -11.78
C LEU A 605 7.74 37.49 -10.92
N GLU A 606 8.79 37.50 -10.11
CA GLU A 606 9.22 38.68 -9.35
C GLU A 606 9.47 39.89 -10.25
N LYS A 607 10.18 39.70 -11.38
CA LYS A 607 10.41 40.80 -12.34
C LYS A 607 9.12 41.34 -12.95
N VAL A 608 8.12 40.49 -13.19
CA VAL A 608 6.81 40.91 -13.68
C VAL A 608 6.01 41.64 -12.60
N ILE A 609 6.08 41.21 -11.34
CA ILE A 609 5.46 41.88 -10.19
C ILE A 609 6.03 43.30 -10.03
N GLU A 610 7.35 43.47 -10.08
CA GLU A 610 7.97 44.79 -9.94
C GLU A 610 7.75 45.69 -11.17
N GLU A 611 7.83 45.18 -12.41
CA GLU A 611 7.47 45.97 -13.61
C GLU A 611 5.99 46.43 -13.56
N LEU A 612 5.07 45.64 -12.98
CA LEU A 612 3.66 46.03 -12.79
C LEU A 612 3.49 47.08 -11.68
N LYS A 613 4.28 47.02 -10.60
CA LYS A 613 4.28 48.03 -9.53
C LYS A 613 4.84 49.36 -10.01
N GLU A 614 5.93 49.35 -10.77
CA GLU A 614 6.48 50.56 -11.39
C GLU A 614 5.46 51.21 -12.35
N LEU A 615 4.79 50.42 -13.20
CA LEU A 615 3.74 50.90 -14.09
C LEU A 615 2.59 51.57 -13.32
N LEU A 616 2.04 50.89 -12.30
CA LEU A 616 0.92 51.42 -11.53
C LEU A 616 1.30 52.69 -10.76
N LYS A 617 2.53 52.75 -10.23
CA LYS A 617 3.05 53.94 -9.55
C LYS A 617 3.27 55.10 -10.53
N GLN A 618 3.84 54.85 -11.71
CA GLN A 618 4.07 55.91 -12.70
C GLN A 618 2.73 56.49 -13.16
N GLU A 619 1.77 55.65 -13.51
CA GLU A 619 0.45 56.08 -13.99
C GLU A 619 -0.33 56.85 -12.89
N GLN A 620 -0.15 56.52 -11.60
CA GLN A 620 -0.67 57.33 -10.49
C GLN A 620 -0.02 58.73 -10.45
N GLN A 621 1.30 58.83 -10.59
CA GLN A 621 1.99 60.12 -10.62
C GLN A 621 1.63 60.94 -11.86
N ASP A 622 1.44 60.29 -13.01
CA ASP A 622 1.01 60.96 -14.26
C ASP A 622 -0.46 61.45 -14.15
N GLN A 623 -1.33 60.72 -13.44
CA GLN A 623 -2.68 61.21 -13.06
C GLN A 623 -2.62 62.39 -12.09
N GLU A 624 -1.84 62.31 -11.00
CA GLU A 624 -1.65 63.43 -10.06
C GLU A 624 -1.13 64.70 -10.77
N ASN A 625 -0.14 64.56 -11.67
CA ASN A 625 0.38 65.65 -12.48
C ASN A 625 -0.67 66.22 -13.45
N GLN A 626 -1.53 65.38 -14.03
CA GLN A 626 -2.56 65.80 -14.98
C GLN A 626 -3.73 66.50 -14.29
N ASP A 627 -4.16 66.02 -13.11
CA ASP A 627 -5.16 66.71 -12.29
C ASP A 627 -4.63 68.04 -11.75
N GLN A 628 -3.35 68.11 -11.37
CA GLN A 628 -2.69 69.38 -11.02
C GLN A 628 -2.68 70.35 -12.22
N GLN A 629 -2.31 69.90 -13.43
CA GLN A 629 -2.39 70.74 -14.63
C GLN A 629 -3.82 71.21 -14.95
N ASN A 630 -4.83 70.35 -14.76
CA ASN A 630 -6.22 70.71 -14.94
C ASN A 630 -6.67 71.79 -13.93
N GLN A 631 -6.22 71.72 -12.68
CA GLN A 631 -6.47 72.76 -11.67
C GLN A 631 -5.74 74.07 -12.01
N ASP A 632 -4.44 74.02 -12.30
CA ASP A 632 -3.64 75.18 -12.72
C ASP A 632 -4.25 75.87 -13.96
N GLN A 633 -4.78 75.09 -14.90
CA GLN A 633 -5.45 75.60 -16.10
C GLN A 633 -6.82 76.22 -15.79
N GLN A 634 -7.62 75.63 -14.90
CA GLN A 634 -8.85 76.26 -14.41
C GLN A 634 -8.59 77.56 -13.64
N GLN A 635 -7.53 77.62 -12.83
CA GLN A 635 -7.07 78.86 -12.18
C GLN A 635 -6.68 79.91 -13.23
N GLN A 636 -5.92 79.56 -14.25
CA GLN A 636 -5.58 80.49 -15.34
C GLN A 636 -6.79 80.94 -16.17
N GLU A 637 -7.78 80.08 -16.41
CA GLU A 637 -9.01 80.45 -17.13
C GLU A 637 -9.91 81.37 -16.28
N GLN A 638 -10.01 81.17 -14.97
CA GLN A 638 -10.74 82.08 -14.08
C GLN A 638 -9.99 83.40 -13.88
N GLN A 639 -8.66 83.39 -13.74
CA GLN A 639 -7.86 84.60 -13.67
C GLN A 639 -7.93 85.42 -14.98
N GLN A 640 -7.90 84.77 -16.15
CA GLN A 640 -8.15 85.45 -17.43
C GLN A 640 -9.57 86.03 -17.52
N GLN A 641 -10.58 85.36 -16.97
CA GLN A 641 -11.94 85.92 -16.90
C GLN A 641 -12.02 87.12 -15.95
N GLN A 642 -11.34 87.10 -14.80
CA GLN A 642 -11.24 88.25 -13.90
C GLN A 642 -10.49 89.43 -14.54
N ASP A 643 -9.37 89.18 -15.22
CA ASP A 643 -8.61 90.22 -15.95
C ASP A 643 -9.41 90.81 -17.12
N GLN A 644 -10.16 89.97 -17.85
CA GLN A 644 -11.06 90.42 -18.91
C GLN A 644 -12.18 91.30 -18.35
N GLN A 645 -12.82 90.88 -17.25
CA GLN A 645 -13.83 91.70 -16.55
C GLN A 645 -13.24 93.02 -16.06
N GLN A 646 -12.02 93.04 -15.51
CA GLN A 646 -11.34 94.27 -15.09
C GLN A 646 -11.00 95.20 -16.28
N GLN A 647 -10.59 94.66 -17.43
CA GLN A 647 -10.36 95.47 -18.64
C GLN A 647 -11.67 96.04 -19.21
N ASP A 648 -12.76 95.27 -19.20
CA ASP A 648 -14.07 95.74 -19.66
C ASP A 648 -14.65 96.78 -18.69
N GLN A 649 -14.43 96.63 -17.38
CA GLN A 649 -14.73 97.64 -16.35
C GLN A 649 -13.95 98.94 -16.61
N GLN A 650 -12.63 98.87 -16.81
CA GLN A 650 -11.81 100.05 -17.12
C GLN A 650 -12.19 100.73 -18.45
N GLN A 651 -12.63 99.97 -19.46
CA GLN A 651 -13.15 100.53 -20.70
C GLN A 651 -14.51 101.24 -20.50
N GLN A 652 -15.39 100.69 -19.65
CA GLN A 652 -16.61 101.39 -19.24
C GLN A 652 -16.29 102.68 -18.49
N ASP A 653 -15.38 102.66 -17.52
CA ASP A 653 -14.98 103.86 -16.77
C ASP A 653 -14.35 104.94 -17.67
N GLN A 654 -13.55 104.55 -18.68
CA GLN A 654 -13.03 105.50 -19.67
C GLN A 654 -14.12 106.08 -20.59
N GLN A 655 -15.11 105.27 -21.00
CA GLN A 655 -16.26 105.78 -21.75
C GLN A 655 -17.13 106.71 -20.88
N GLN A 656 -17.31 106.38 -19.60
CA GLN A 656 -18.02 107.20 -18.62
C GLN A 656 -17.34 108.57 -18.48
N GLN A 657 -16.02 108.60 -18.26
CA GLN A 657 -15.25 109.86 -18.19
C GLN A 657 -15.29 110.67 -19.49
N GLN A 658 -15.31 110.02 -20.67
CA GLN A 658 -15.46 110.73 -21.95
C GLN A 658 -16.88 111.30 -22.11
N GLN A 659 -17.92 110.60 -21.68
CA GLN A 659 -19.29 111.12 -21.66
C GLN A 659 -19.43 112.29 -20.67
N ASP A 660 -18.84 112.20 -19.48
CA ASP A 660 -18.84 113.27 -18.48
C ASP A 660 -18.10 114.51 -18.98
N GLN A 661 -16.96 114.37 -19.67
CA GLN A 661 -16.27 115.50 -20.32
C GLN A 661 -17.11 116.12 -21.45
N GLN A 662 -17.85 115.31 -22.22
CA GLN A 662 -18.79 115.84 -23.21
C GLN A 662 -19.99 116.55 -22.55
N GLN A 663 -20.53 116.04 -21.44
CA GLN A 663 -21.59 116.70 -20.67
C GLN A 663 -21.09 118.01 -20.03
N GLN A 664 -19.89 118.05 -19.47
CA GLN A 664 -19.30 119.29 -18.98
C GLN A 664 -19.09 120.31 -20.10
N SER A 665 -18.67 119.86 -21.28
CA SER A 665 -18.55 120.72 -22.48
C SER A 665 -19.90 121.27 -22.94
N GLN A 666 -20.95 120.45 -22.96
CA GLN A 666 -22.32 120.88 -23.27
C GLN A 666 -22.90 121.81 -22.20
N ASN A 667 -22.60 121.56 -20.92
CA ASN A 667 -23.03 122.44 -19.82
C ASN A 667 -22.31 123.80 -19.86
N GLN A 668 -21.05 123.88 -20.29
CA GLN A 668 -20.38 125.15 -20.58
C GLN A 668 -21.03 125.90 -21.76
N GLN A 669 -21.47 125.19 -22.81
CA GLN A 669 -22.22 125.80 -23.92
C GLN A 669 -23.61 126.30 -23.49
N ASN A 670 -24.37 125.51 -22.72
CA ASN A 670 -25.66 125.91 -22.16
C ASN A 670 -25.52 127.12 -21.21
N SER A 671 -24.45 127.16 -20.41
CA SER A 671 -24.14 128.29 -19.53
C SER A 671 -23.90 129.62 -20.28
N GLN A 672 -23.51 129.56 -21.56
CA GLN A 672 -23.40 130.75 -22.42
C GLN A 672 -24.72 131.13 -23.11
N GLN A 673 -25.72 130.23 -23.15
CA GLN A 673 -27.06 130.52 -23.69
C GLN A 673 -28.08 130.93 -22.61
N GLN A 674 -27.80 130.72 -21.33
CA GLN A 674 -28.66 131.13 -20.20
C GLN A 674 -28.26 132.46 -19.54
N GLN A 675 -27.70 133.41 -20.30
CA GLN A 675 -27.51 134.81 -19.88
C GLN A 675 -28.48 135.81 -20.56
N SER A 676 -29.66 135.35 -20.99
CA SER A 676 -30.75 136.21 -21.47
C SER A 676 -32.12 135.68 -21.06
N GLY A 677 -32.85 136.40 -20.21
CA GLY A 677 -34.14 135.97 -19.64
C GLY A 677 -34.17 136.04 -18.12
N GLU A 678 -33.86 137.21 -17.56
CA GLU A 678 -33.81 137.44 -16.12
C GLU A 678 -35.20 137.78 -15.54
N GLN A 679 -35.36 137.58 -14.22
CA GLN A 679 -36.40 138.11 -13.33
C GLN A 679 -37.80 137.42 -13.34
N GLY A 680 -38.21 136.94 -12.16
CA GLY A 680 -39.44 136.19 -11.91
C GLY A 680 -39.69 135.91 -10.42
N GLN A 681 -39.66 136.98 -9.62
CA GLN A 681 -39.94 137.13 -8.16
C GLN A 681 -40.68 135.97 -7.45
N GLN A 682 -40.12 135.37 -6.39
CA GLN A 682 -40.01 135.87 -4.99
C GLN A 682 -41.31 135.81 -4.15
N GLN A 683 -41.33 134.90 -3.17
CA GLN A 683 -41.81 135.05 -1.77
C GLN A 683 -41.58 133.68 -1.09
N GLU A 684 -41.22 133.53 0.20
CA GLU A 684 -41.00 134.46 1.32
C GLU A 684 -39.87 133.83 2.19
N GLN A 685 -38.87 134.54 2.73
CA GLN A 685 -38.81 135.12 4.10
C GLN A 685 -39.48 134.23 5.20
N LYS A 686 -38.96 134.02 6.42
CA LYS A 686 -37.81 134.57 7.19
C LYS A 686 -37.67 133.82 8.54
N ASP A 687 -36.71 134.01 9.47
CA ASP A 687 -35.43 134.76 9.61
C ASP A 687 -34.55 133.89 10.59
N GLU A 688 -33.44 134.23 11.26
CA GLU A 688 -32.65 135.46 11.44
C GLU A 688 -31.13 135.13 11.47
N GLN A 689 -30.45 135.21 12.63
CA GLN A 689 -29.03 134.95 12.87
C GLN A 689 -28.80 134.51 14.34
N GLN A 690 -27.68 133.84 14.68
CA GLN A 690 -26.72 134.35 15.68
C GLN A 690 -25.41 133.54 15.80
N SER A 691 -24.31 134.29 16.04
CA SER A 691 -23.02 133.97 16.71
C SER A 691 -22.60 132.49 16.92
N ALA A 692 -21.38 132.06 16.55
CA ALA A 692 -20.09 132.34 17.21
C ALA A 692 -20.07 131.85 18.68
N GLU A 693 -19.00 131.31 19.28
CA GLU A 693 -17.57 131.16 18.99
C GLU A 693 -16.99 130.17 20.05
N GLN A 694 -15.72 129.70 19.95
CA GLN A 694 -14.99 129.01 21.05
C GLN A 694 -15.59 127.61 21.48
N GLN A 695 -14.94 126.69 22.21
CA GLN A 695 -13.53 126.49 22.58
C GLN A 695 -13.15 124.99 22.75
N GLU A 696 -11.99 124.71 23.34
CA GLU A 696 -11.30 123.42 23.49
C GLU A 696 -11.97 122.34 24.38
N GLN A 697 -11.70 121.07 24.02
CA GLN A 697 -11.48 119.89 24.87
C GLN A 697 -12.34 119.61 26.13
N GLN A 698 -13.05 118.46 26.14
CA GLN A 698 -12.88 117.29 27.06
C GLN A 698 -14.18 116.44 27.14
N GLY A 699 -14.06 115.12 27.45
CA GLY A 699 -15.19 114.31 27.95
C GLY A 699 -15.65 113.10 27.11
N GLU A 700 -15.05 111.94 27.41
CA GLU A 700 -15.56 110.54 27.41
C GLU A 700 -16.83 110.09 26.62
N GLU A 701 -16.67 108.94 25.92
CA GLU A 701 -17.63 107.83 25.68
C GLU A 701 -19.10 108.12 25.25
N LYS A 702 -19.67 107.55 24.16
CA LYS A 702 -19.69 106.10 23.83
C LYS A 702 -20.25 105.78 22.42
N ASP A 703 -20.13 104.51 22.04
CA ASP A 703 -20.54 103.80 20.80
C ASP A 703 -22.03 104.01 20.34
N GLN A 704 -22.48 103.63 19.12
CA GLN A 704 -22.10 102.45 18.31
C GLN A 704 -22.47 102.54 16.79
N GLN A 705 -22.02 101.58 15.98
CA GLN A 705 -22.21 101.43 14.51
C GLN A 705 -22.47 99.94 14.16
N SER A 706 -22.84 99.48 12.95
CA SER A 706 -23.02 100.07 11.59
C SER A 706 -24.39 99.61 10.99
N GLY A 707 -24.69 99.36 9.69
CA GLY A 707 -23.93 99.30 8.41
C GLY A 707 -24.81 98.79 7.24
N ASP A 708 -24.30 98.78 6.00
CA ASP A 708 -24.98 98.34 4.74
C ASP A 708 -23.97 97.74 3.73
N GLN A 709 -24.45 97.26 2.54
CA GLN A 709 -23.69 96.82 1.32
C GLN A 709 -23.06 95.39 1.33
N GLU A 710 -22.88 94.63 0.22
CA GLU A 710 -23.46 94.71 -1.15
C GLU A 710 -23.62 93.33 -1.88
N LYS A 711 -23.30 93.21 -3.18
CA LYS A 711 -23.62 92.09 -4.11
C LYS A 711 -22.44 91.14 -4.43
N SER A 712 -22.79 90.06 -5.15
CA SER A 712 -22.09 89.43 -6.31
C SER A 712 -20.86 88.53 -6.13
N ALA A 713 -20.77 87.56 -7.06
CA ALA A 713 -19.66 86.66 -7.42
C ALA A 713 -19.27 85.62 -6.32
N GLU A 714 -18.82 84.39 -6.59
CA GLU A 714 -17.87 83.86 -7.61
C GLU A 714 -16.45 84.47 -7.43
N GLU A 715 -15.37 83.70 -7.24
CA GLU A 715 -15.22 82.25 -7.10
C GLU A 715 -13.92 81.96 -6.30
N GLN A 716 -13.52 80.69 -6.15
CA GLN A 716 -12.19 80.25 -5.65
C GLN A 716 -11.86 80.59 -4.17
N GLU A 717 -10.86 79.99 -3.51
CA GLU A 717 -9.80 79.07 -3.98
C GLU A 717 -9.37 78.03 -2.91
N ALA A 718 -8.61 77.04 -3.37
CA ALA A 718 -7.54 76.29 -2.68
C ALA A 718 -7.70 75.79 -1.23
N GLU A 719 -7.66 74.46 -1.11
CA GLU A 719 -6.73 73.70 -0.25
C GLU A 719 -6.25 74.26 1.09
N LYS A 720 -6.31 73.39 2.12
CA LYS A 720 -5.09 73.03 2.86
C LYS A 720 -5.21 71.77 3.72
N GLN A 721 -4.09 71.04 3.76
CA GLN A 721 -3.54 70.23 4.86
C GLN A 721 -4.50 69.23 5.56
N ALA A 722 -4.26 67.92 5.46
CA ALA A 722 -3.11 67.17 5.97
C ALA A 722 -3.02 67.11 7.51
N GLN A 723 -2.68 65.91 7.98
CA GLN A 723 -2.29 65.54 9.34
C GLN A 723 -3.35 65.64 10.45
N ALA A 724 -3.75 64.44 10.86
CA ALA A 724 -4.41 64.13 12.11
C ALA A 724 -3.84 64.86 13.33
N ASP A 725 -4.75 65.33 14.18
CA ASP A 725 -4.47 65.59 15.58
C ASP A 725 -4.97 64.44 16.46
N LYS A 726 -4.20 64.14 17.50
CA LYS A 726 -4.69 63.41 18.68
C LYS A 726 -5.46 64.41 19.55
N GLU A 727 -6.35 63.93 20.43
CA GLU A 727 -6.02 63.90 21.87
C GLU A 727 -7.17 63.39 22.78
N GLN A 728 -6.75 62.70 23.83
CA GLN A 728 -7.29 62.67 25.21
C GLN A 728 -8.69 62.11 25.56
N SER A 729 -8.74 61.66 26.83
CA SER A 729 -9.87 61.21 27.68
C SER A 729 -10.46 59.80 27.43
N GLY A 730 -10.60 58.92 28.44
CA GLY A 730 -9.77 58.77 29.64
C GLY A 730 -10.49 58.57 30.99
N GLU A 731 -10.86 57.32 31.31
CA GLU A 731 -11.05 56.72 32.65
C GLU A 731 -10.43 55.29 32.56
N LYS A 732 -9.58 54.80 33.49
CA LYS A 732 -9.79 54.41 34.91
C LYS A 732 -10.79 53.25 35.05
N ASP A 733 -10.55 52.19 35.83
CA ASP A 733 -9.69 51.99 37.03
C ASP A 733 -8.49 51.02 36.77
N GLU A 734 -7.31 51.08 37.43
CA GLU A 734 -6.96 50.69 38.82
C GLU A 734 -7.32 49.23 39.18
N ALA A 735 -6.43 48.35 39.70
CA ALA A 735 -4.99 48.36 40.02
C ALA A 735 -4.46 46.89 40.14
N SER A 736 -3.23 46.48 40.50
CA SER A 736 -2.00 47.14 41.02
C SER A 736 -0.76 46.19 40.95
N ALA A 737 0.45 46.74 40.82
CA ALA A 737 1.76 46.21 41.32
C ALA A 737 2.34 44.90 40.68
N SER A 738 3.66 44.70 40.57
CA SER A 738 4.85 45.49 40.98
C SER A 738 6.14 45.08 40.24
N GLU A 739 7.01 46.06 39.93
CA GLU A 739 8.50 46.00 39.91
C GLU A 739 9.20 45.08 38.85
N ASN A 740 10.34 45.43 38.22
CA ASN A 740 11.19 46.65 38.23
C ASN A 740 12.08 46.75 36.96
N ASP A 741 12.61 47.96 36.69
CA ASP A 741 13.95 48.38 36.18
C ASP A 741 14.80 47.46 35.25
N GLU A 742 15.61 47.93 34.28
CA GLU A 742 15.92 49.28 33.74
C GLU A 742 16.57 49.19 32.32
N LYS A 743 16.82 50.35 31.69
CA LYS A 743 17.84 50.73 30.65
C LYS A 743 18.77 49.65 30.01
N THR A 744 19.19 49.71 28.73
CA THR A 744 18.83 50.44 27.48
C THR A 744 19.43 49.59 26.29
N GLU A 745 19.86 49.96 25.06
CA GLU A 745 20.20 51.24 24.40
C GLU A 745 20.21 51.21 22.84
N LYS A 746 20.07 52.42 22.30
CA LYS A 746 20.32 52.96 20.94
C LYS A 746 21.75 52.75 20.39
N ASP A 747 22.11 52.97 19.12
CA ASP A 747 21.37 53.16 17.84
C ASP A 747 22.35 52.96 16.65
N LYS A 748 21.89 52.31 15.57
CA LYS A 748 22.18 52.53 14.11
C LYS A 748 23.62 52.54 13.50
N GLU A 749 23.59 52.39 12.16
CA GLU A 749 24.66 52.53 11.14
C GLU A 749 25.73 51.40 11.12
N THR A 750 26.30 50.98 9.97
CA THR A 750 26.29 51.53 8.60
C THR A 750 26.03 50.46 7.52
N GLU A 751 25.71 50.90 6.30
CA GLU A 751 25.50 50.07 5.09
C GLU A 751 26.82 49.79 4.32
N ASN A 752 26.79 48.80 3.42
CA ASN A 752 27.76 48.51 2.34
C ASN A 752 29.23 48.15 2.70
N GLN A 753 29.51 46.85 2.67
CA GLN A 753 30.55 46.33 1.77
C GLN A 753 30.25 44.87 1.36
N SER A 754 30.69 44.47 0.17
CA SER A 754 30.31 43.23 -0.52
C SER A 754 31.49 42.27 -0.70
N GLU A 755 31.15 41.02 -1.05
CA GLU A 755 32.07 39.95 -1.50
C GLU A 755 32.94 39.28 -0.40
N GLU A 756 33.54 38.13 -0.74
CA GLU A 756 34.45 37.29 0.08
C GLU A 756 33.96 36.74 1.44
N ALA A 757 32.89 35.91 1.43
CA ALA A 757 32.65 34.95 2.54
C ALA A 757 31.95 33.61 2.16
N ASN A 758 31.60 33.37 0.88
CA ASN A 758 30.86 32.16 0.47
C ASN A 758 31.77 31.12 -0.21
N GLN A 759 32.73 30.55 0.52
CA GLN A 759 33.68 29.60 -0.07
C GLN A 759 34.30 28.59 0.94
N GLN A 760 33.51 28.08 1.89
CA GLN A 760 34.01 27.06 2.83
C GLN A 760 32.93 26.15 3.46
N LYS A 761 32.07 25.51 2.64
CA LYS A 761 31.26 24.35 3.11
C LYS A 761 30.68 23.39 2.05
N SER A 762 31.05 23.53 0.78
CA SER A 762 30.48 22.74 -0.34
C SER A 762 31.39 21.68 -0.95
N GLU A 763 32.64 21.53 -0.50
CA GLU A 763 33.63 20.61 -1.13
C GLU A 763 33.84 19.26 -0.44
N GLU A 764 33.07 18.97 0.61
CA GLU A 764 33.22 17.76 1.46
C GLU A 764 32.16 16.69 1.17
N VAL A 765 31.09 17.02 0.44
CA VAL A 765 30.00 16.07 0.09
C VAL A 765 30.31 15.31 -1.20
N ASP A 766 30.71 15.99 -2.27
CA ASP A 766 30.95 15.34 -3.58
C ASP A 766 32.11 14.33 -3.54
N LYS A 767 33.11 14.53 -2.67
CA LYS A 767 34.23 13.60 -2.49
C LYS A 767 33.84 12.26 -1.81
N MET A 768 32.61 12.14 -1.31
CA MET A 768 32.10 10.90 -0.71
C MET A 768 31.30 10.03 -1.70
N ILE A 769 30.96 10.55 -2.88
CA ILE A 769 30.12 9.87 -3.87
C ILE A 769 30.96 9.09 -4.91
N ASP A 770 32.10 9.64 -5.35
CA ASP A 770 33.02 8.99 -6.30
C ASP A 770 33.78 7.77 -5.73
N ALA A 771 33.58 7.43 -4.46
CA ALA A 771 34.33 6.36 -3.77
C ALA A 771 33.69 4.95 -3.86
N MET A 772 32.54 4.80 -4.53
CA MET A 772 31.77 3.54 -4.54
C MET A 772 31.77 2.76 -5.88
N ASP A 773 32.46 3.22 -6.93
CA ASP A 773 32.53 2.54 -8.24
C ASP A 773 33.98 2.20 -8.68
N GLN A 774 34.62 1.29 -7.95
CA GLN A 774 35.73 0.44 -8.44
C GLN A 774 36.12 -0.63 -7.41
N GLY A 775 35.93 -1.92 -7.73
CA GLY A 775 36.46 -3.01 -6.89
C GLY A 775 35.78 -4.38 -7.04
N GLN A 776 36.06 -5.10 -8.14
CA GLN A 776 35.87 -6.56 -8.19
C GLN A 776 37.18 -7.26 -8.56
N GLN A 777 37.33 -8.51 -8.07
CA GLN A 777 38.37 -9.49 -8.35
C GLN A 777 39.78 -9.27 -7.75
N SER A 778 40.05 -9.91 -6.61
CA SER A 778 41.21 -10.80 -6.43
C SER A 778 40.98 -11.76 -5.24
N GLU A 779 41.62 -12.92 -5.25
CA GLU A 779 41.46 -13.99 -4.24
C GLU A 779 42.54 -13.96 -3.12
N GLU A 780 42.31 -14.82 -2.11
CA GLU A 780 43.27 -15.48 -1.19
C GLU A 780 43.99 -14.73 -0.03
N ASP A 781 43.80 -15.35 1.16
CA ASP A 781 44.75 -15.58 2.27
C ASP A 781 44.90 -14.57 3.44
N ALA A 782 45.44 -15.09 4.55
CA ALA A 782 46.04 -14.45 5.73
C ALA A 782 45.18 -13.88 6.88
N THR A 783 44.81 -14.79 7.81
CA THR A 783 45.01 -14.69 9.29
C THR A 783 44.25 -13.65 10.16
N ALA A 784 43.86 -14.10 11.36
CA ALA A 784 43.35 -13.28 12.47
C ALA A 784 44.47 -12.64 13.33
N PRO A 785 44.13 -11.60 14.13
CA PRO A 785 44.09 -11.71 15.60
C PRO A 785 42.68 -11.36 16.14
N GLU A 786 42.16 -11.83 17.27
CA GLU A 786 42.67 -12.20 18.61
C GLU A 786 42.96 -11.00 19.55
N SER A 787 42.25 -11.00 20.69
CA SER A 787 42.39 -10.16 21.90
C SER A 787 42.09 -8.64 21.83
N ALA A 788 40.93 -8.28 22.40
CA ALA A 788 40.74 -7.11 23.27
C ALA A 788 39.73 -7.50 24.37
N GLU A 789 40.01 -7.19 25.63
CA GLU A 789 39.17 -7.52 26.79
C GLU A 789 38.65 -6.23 27.46
N GLY A 790 37.46 -6.29 28.06
CA GLY A 790 36.82 -5.17 28.78
C GLY A 790 35.84 -4.37 27.92
N GLU A 791 34.74 -3.84 28.46
CA GLU A 791 34.34 -3.74 29.89
C GLU A 791 32.96 -4.37 30.13
N GLU A 792 32.70 -4.80 31.38
CA GLU A 792 31.38 -5.28 31.82
C GLU A 792 30.55 -4.11 32.36
N GLU A 793 29.35 -3.86 31.82
CA GLU A 793 28.31 -3.10 32.53
C GLU A 793 27.19 -4.02 33.02
N GLU A 794 26.84 -3.90 34.30
CA GLU A 794 25.97 -4.85 34.99
C GLU A 794 24.48 -4.44 34.92
N LYS A 795 23.62 -5.45 34.75
CA LYS A 795 22.18 -5.32 34.47
C LYS A 795 21.43 -4.43 35.47
N GLN A 796 20.59 -3.53 34.95
CA GLN A 796 19.32 -3.19 35.59
C GLN A 796 18.17 -3.57 34.66
N GLY A 797 17.46 -4.65 34.99
CA GLY A 797 16.27 -5.07 34.23
C GLY A 797 15.05 -4.25 34.62
N MET A 798 14.40 -3.61 33.66
CA MET A 798 13.08 -3.01 33.86
C MET A 798 12.01 -4.10 33.89
N THR A 799 11.63 -4.54 35.08
CA THR A 799 10.33 -5.22 35.27
C THR A 799 9.24 -4.15 35.23
N LEU A 800 8.59 -3.96 34.08
CA LEU A 800 7.39 -3.11 33.99
C LEU A 800 6.27 -3.66 34.89
N SER A 801 5.43 -2.77 35.41
CA SER A 801 4.28 -3.18 36.22
C SER A 801 3.10 -3.62 35.35
N GLU A 802 2.19 -4.42 35.92
CA GLU A 802 0.95 -4.82 35.23
C GLU A 802 0.07 -3.61 34.87
N GLU A 803 0.12 -2.51 35.64
CA GLU A 803 -0.61 -1.28 35.32
C GLU A 803 -0.03 -0.52 34.11
N ASP A 804 1.30 -0.57 33.92
CA ASP A 804 1.96 0.07 32.77
C ASP A 804 1.68 -0.73 31.49
N ALA A 805 1.74 -2.06 31.58
CA ALA A 805 1.37 -2.95 30.48
C ALA A 805 -0.11 -2.82 30.09
N GLN A 806 -1.02 -2.67 31.06
CA GLN A 806 -2.45 -2.44 30.79
C GLN A 806 -2.71 -1.08 30.15
N LYS A 807 -2.01 -0.01 30.55
CA LYS A 807 -2.11 1.30 29.88
C LYS A 807 -1.56 1.26 28.45
N ALA A 808 -0.42 0.61 28.23
CA ALA A 808 0.13 0.42 26.88
C ALA A 808 -0.86 -0.33 25.97
N ALA A 809 -1.53 -1.37 26.48
CA ALA A 809 -2.60 -2.06 25.76
C ALA A 809 -3.83 -1.17 25.50
N GLU A 810 -4.22 -0.33 26.46
CA GLU A 810 -5.36 0.60 26.32
C GLU A 810 -5.05 1.78 25.38
N GLU A 811 -3.79 2.15 25.17
CA GLU A 811 -3.37 3.09 24.11
C GLU A 811 -3.18 2.40 22.75
N ALA A 812 -2.62 1.20 22.70
CA ALA A 812 -2.54 0.39 21.48
C ALA A 812 -3.94 0.12 20.88
N ALA A 813 -4.95 -0.12 21.73
CA ALA A 813 -6.35 -0.28 21.33
C ALA A 813 -7.00 1.00 20.70
N LYS A 814 -6.31 2.14 20.71
CA LYS A 814 -6.75 3.39 20.05
C LYS A 814 -6.11 3.58 18.67
N ALA A 815 -5.07 2.82 18.32
CA ALA A 815 -4.64 2.66 16.94
C ALA A 815 -5.59 1.68 16.24
N GLY A 816 -6.07 2.02 15.03
CA GLY A 816 -7.06 1.23 14.31
C GLY A 816 -6.56 -0.19 13.99
N PRO A 817 -7.22 -1.27 14.46
CA PRO A 817 -6.65 -2.61 14.37
C PRO A 817 -6.84 -3.26 13.01
N ILE A 818 -5.82 -3.97 12.54
CA ILE A 818 -6.04 -5.27 11.87
C ILE A 818 -6.38 -6.27 12.99
N GLN A 819 -7.40 -7.10 12.79
CA GLN A 819 -8.27 -7.56 13.89
C GLN A 819 -7.59 -8.45 14.94
N ALA A 820 -7.89 -8.18 16.20
CA ALA A 820 -7.73 -9.12 17.31
C ALA A 820 -8.86 -8.93 18.33
N THR A 821 -9.61 -10.00 18.67
CA THR A 821 -10.04 -10.34 20.05
C THR A 821 -10.87 -11.64 20.13
N GLU A 822 -10.55 -12.42 21.16
CA GLU A 822 -11.40 -13.37 21.92
C GLU A 822 -12.21 -14.49 21.21
N GLY A 823 -11.63 -15.69 21.20
CA GLY A 823 -12.33 -16.97 21.16
C GLY A 823 -11.47 -18.09 21.78
N LYS A 824 -11.94 -18.76 22.84
CA LYS A 824 -11.10 -19.73 23.58
C LYS A 824 -10.85 -21.03 22.77
N PRO A 825 -9.61 -21.54 22.72
CA PRO A 825 -9.30 -22.78 22.00
C PRO A 825 -9.75 -24.03 22.77
N GLN A 826 -10.12 -25.08 22.02
CA GLN A 826 -10.14 -26.47 22.52
C GLN A 826 -9.27 -27.38 21.66
N GLY A 827 -8.02 -27.54 22.10
CA GLY A 827 -7.19 -28.74 21.93
C GLY A 827 -7.11 -29.44 20.57
N GLU A 828 -6.16 -29.03 19.74
CA GLU A 828 -5.20 -29.96 19.11
C GLU A 828 -3.83 -29.26 18.93
N ASP A 829 -2.77 -30.03 18.64
CA ASP A 829 -1.39 -29.51 18.61
C ASP A 829 -1.04 -28.80 17.28
N VAL A 830 -1.46 -27.55 17.17
CA VAL A 830 -1.13 -26.65 16.05
C VAL A 830 0.30 -26.11 16.19
N GLN A 831 1.19 -26.43 15.25
CA GLN A 831 2.45 -25.69 15.08
C GLN A 831 2.13 -24.26 14.65
N ILE A 832 2.79 -23.27 15.26
CA ILE A 832 2.34 -21.87 15.19
C ILE A 832 2.87 -21.19 13.92
N GLY A 833 2.10 -21.33 12.84
CA GLY A 833 2.28 -20.60 11.58
C GLY A 833 0.95 -20.47 10.84
N VAL A 834 0.76 -19.34 10.16
CA VAL A 834 -0.36 -18.99 9.27
C VAL A 834 -1.73 -18.79 9.96
N MET A 835 -2.35 -17.62 9.73
CA MET A 835 -3.78 -17.38 9.93
C MET A 835 -4.54 -17.97 8.74
N SER A 836 -5.61 -18.75 8.95
CA SER A 836 -6.21 -19.51 7.86
C SER A 836 -6.92 -18.64 6.83
N ARG A 837 -7.09 -19.18 5.62
CA ARG A 837 -7.80 -18.52 4.50
C ARG A 837 -9.26 -18.19 4.85
N ASP A 838 -9.87 -18.98 5.73
CA ASP A 838 -11.23 -18.78 6.22
C ASP A 838 -11.31 -17.70 7.31
N ASP A 839 -10.29 -17.58 8.16
CA ASP A 839 -10.17 -16.46 9.11
C ASP A 839 -10.07 -15.13 8.35
N ALA A 840 -9.24 -15.09 7.29
CA ALA A 840 -9.11 -13.94 6.41
C ALA A 840 -10.43 -13.59 5.69
N ARG A 841 -11.19 -14.59 5.23
CA ARG A 841 -12.52 -14.39 4.61
C ARG A 841 -13.54 -13.82 5.60
N ARG A 842 -13.67 -14.41 6.79
CA ARG A 842 -14.63 -13.99 7.83
C ARG A 842 -14.30 -12.58 8.36
N LEU A 843 -13.02 -12.26 8.49
CA LEU A 843 -12.52 -10.91 8.73
C LEU A 843 -13.00 -9.94 7.64
N LEU A 844 -12.82 -10.28 6.36
CA LEU A 844 -13.19 -9.42 5.22
C LEU A 844 -14.72 -9.28 5.01
N GLU A 845 -15.50 -10.30 5.37
CA GLU A 845 -16.96 -10.26 5.44
C GLU A 845 -17.48 -9.33 6.54
N SER A 846 -16.85 -9.34 7.71
CA SER A 846 -17.26 -8.49 8.86
C SER A 846 -17.21 -7.01 8.51
N LEU A 847 -16.17 -6.59 7.78
CA LEU A 847 -15.96 -5.21 7.32
C LEU A 847 -17.05 -4.74 6.34
N LYS A 848 -17.50 -5.63 5.43
CA LYS A 848 -18.53 -5.31 4.41
C LYS A 848 -19.91 -4.97 5.00
N ARG A 849 -20.16 -5.22 6.30
CA ARG A 849 -21.46 -4.91 6.95
C ARG A 849 -21.53 -3.50 7.54
N ALA A 850 -20.40 -2.80 7.68
CA ALA A 850 -20.35 -1.49 8.35
C ALA A 850 -20.83 -0.31 7.48
N GLU A 851 -20.59 -0.34 6.17
CA GLU A 851 -20.86 0.80 5.29
C GLU A 851 -22.18 0.66 4.52
N LYS A 852 -23.18 1.50 4.83
CA LYS A 852 -24.35 1.67 3.96
C LYS A 852 -24.97 3.07 4.03
N LYS A 853 -24.91 3.76 2.87
CA LYS A 853 -25.54 5.05 2.49
C LYS A 853 -24.79 6.32 2.93
N LEU A 854 -24.46 7.18 1.96
CA LEU A 854 -25.23 8.39 1.58
C LEU A 854 -24.74 8.89 0.17
N PRO A 855 -25.35 9.89 -0.51
CA PRO A 855 -25.54 9.80 -1.97
C PRO A 855 -25.19 11.07 -2.81
N VAL A 856 -25.57 11.00 -4.10
CA VAL A 856 -25.91 12.10 -5.05
C VAL A 856 -24.94 12.36 -6.22
N SER A 857 -25.58 12.42 -7.39
CA SER A 857 -25.16 12.60 -8.80
C SER A 857 -24.19 13.73 -9.20
N GLY A 858 -23.62 13.59 -10.41
CA GLY A 858 -23.63 14.72 -11.38
C GLY A 858 -22.62 14.68 -12.54
N TYR A 859 -23.11 14.63 -13.80
CA TYR A 859 -22.37 14.84 -15.07
C TYR A 859 -21.25 13.80 -15.36
N GLY A 860 -20.84 13.48 -16.60
CA GLY A 860 -21.05 14.08 -17.94
C GLY A 860 -19.70 14.63 -18.44
N ARG A 861 -19.11 14.23 -19.58
CA ARG A 861 -19.63 13.87 -20.92
C ARG A 861 -18.68 12.87 -21.63
N ARG A 862 -19.16 12.12 -22.65
CA ARG A 862 -18.30 11.34 -23.57
C ARG A 862 -17.51 12.24 -24.52
N GLU A 863 -16.21 12.00 -24.68
CA GLU A 863 -15.45 12.31 -25.90
C GLU A 863 -14.60 11.09 -26.30
N SER A 864 -14.20 11.00 -27.58
CA SER A 864 -13.60 9.80 -28.14
C SER A 864 -12.28 10.08 -28.85
N ASN A 865 -11.16 9.70 -28.23
CA ASN A 865 -9.87 9.71 -28.91
C ASN A 865 -9.74 8.47 -29.79
N ARG A 866 -9.87 8.70 -31.10
CA ARG A 866 -9.14 7.93 -32.12
C ARG A 866 -8.15 8.89 -32.77
N ASP A 867 -6.93 8.43 -32.98
CA ASP A 867 -5.97 9.13 -33.83
C ASP A 867 -6.45 9.06 -35.30
N GLU A 868 -5.92 9.90 -36.20
CA GLU A 868 -6.41 10.02 -37.59
C GLU A 868 -6.32 8.71 -38.41
N ASP A 869 -5.41 7.80 -38.03
CA ASP A 869 -5.27 6.44 -38.61
C ASP A 869 -6.21 5.37 -37.99
N GLY A 870 -7.09 5.74 -37.06
CA GLY A 870 -8.23 4.94 -36.62
C GLY A 870 -7.95 3.67 -35.80
N LYS A 871 -6.71 3.41 -35.39
CA LYS A 871 -6.34 2.29 -34.50
C LYS A 871 -6.69 2.61 -33.04
N ARG A 872 -7.08 1.59 -32.28
CA ARG A 872 -7.07 1.67 -30.81
C ARG A 872 -5.64 1.43 -30.31
N LYS A 873 -5.27 2.11 -29.22
CA LYS A 873 -4.32 1.54 -28.26
C LYS A 873 -5.15 0.73 -27.28
N ASP A 874 -4.80 -0.53 -27.12
CA ASP A 874 -5.41 -1.38 -26.11
C ASP A 874 -4.84 -1.03 -24.73
N TRP A 875 -5.71 -1.04 -23.72
CA TRP A 875 -5.46 -1.12 -22.29
C TRP A 875 -6.48 -2.14 -21.76
#